data_AF-A0A4T0WJM0-F1
#
_entry.id   AF-A0A4T0WJM0-F1
#
_cell.length_a   1.000
_cell.length_b   1.000
_cell.length_c   1.000
_cell.angle_alpha   90.00
_cell.angle_beta   90.00
_cell.angle_gamma   90.00
#
_symmetry.space_group_name_H-M   'P 1'
#
loop_
_entity.id
_entity.type
_entity.pdbx_description
1 polymer ?
#
loop_
_entity_poly.entity_id
_entity_poly.type
_entity_poly.pdbx_seq_one_letter_code
_entity_poly.pdbx_strand_id
1 'polypeptide(L)'
;MRLQLLLTALVGACRVQAAAVFAHFMVGNTAEYSDDTWRTDIRLAKEAHIDAFALNMAHGESVNEASLEKAFRAAGNEGFKLFFSFDYAGRGPWPKDTVVAYLKKYASRAEYFKHSDGEPLVSTFEGPGNAQDWIDIKKQVSCFFIPDWSSEGAEPALALAGGVADGLFNWAAWPWGAQDMDTYVDASYVHYLNKKPYMMPVSPWFYTNMPGYNKNWMWRGDDMWHNRWIQVVYNQPEYVQIISWNDYGESHHIGPLYDHAMEAFEVGKAPFNYATGRPHDGWRLTLPFWIDYYKTGKATVTQEGLVTWYRTSPSGACSNGGTVGNTASQLQLEFPPEQIMQDKLFFSAVLAAEAEVTVTVGGKVFYPTWSSTPDGGVGVYHGSVDVRGVTGDVSARLWRRGRAFAEIAGAAISAASCHNGLTNWNPWVGSATSRDPVSATTPRSRGEQGCIKGTGAPGFKELCEFNCQYDYCPVSSCLCQAVGAPRPKPAELQKSGYPAAGRSENYSGLCSNACNLGFCPPAYCSPTVQPLIVPTVSEFLPPACQKGVARAEYPGLGGLCSYACNFGFCPIHVCQCTVQGALTRPPPQKPGVTGKPSGGVNDENLCNFACSRGYCPDNCVLGSSDPAPDPADECRPSDNTFKAETMRTGSHYPWYLLDAESTSAKEYQYITIVNLTPYRFKYLKDSSNFHQIRADFDDIPPGHARQCVMEYAVSGASRVDDKGEAYYEVVGTARRFNIKARTHIPHQYPRRTIVDLDGWGLGAREYEDPDTQASVTFVITGSESYGYHHSMTWGSSDDNWMSSIRDSIKDRKLKHVVMPGTHDSGMSKIGKYKWGGTEANTRTQGGGIYTQLRAGARYFDLRPATVPADGGFHLFHVVDWDALVVLGASGVTLNEVVDDVNKFTSESPGEVIIFWLGNIAQYIGPSKGGHPINKEQTNELFAMLEKINNRCPDLGSSPKFGDRKMGEFMSKNNGRGCVLIMVDHVVAEGVAGDKTTEGIYRARNHLDFDNNWVEARSVEEVIGKQVEYFTKTNRRRINDNTGDVLTIAQFQLTPELTTSDRYGLEAIAVLPTNPALYYGAVPAMTPYYYPSVFMQDYFGVRLPKAHDWDSLGAEARVLALGLNLYMASENCEVSPGRNPLFKKSSKRRPAPWNGIIFANGTVMNTRPAHYDPWRNPVLRAGTVFGNGTVLTRNITNPFH
;
A
#
# COMPACT_ATOMS: atom_id res chain seq x y z
N MET A 1 45.03 32.88 40.18
CA MET A 1 43.78 32.45 40.84
C MET A 1 42.51 33.05 40.18
N ARG A 2 42.44 33.09 38.83
CA ARG A 2 41.26 33.60 38.08
C ARG A 2 40.91 32.78 36.81
N LEU A 3 41.61 31.68 36.54
CA LEU A 3 41.36 30.84 35.35
C LEU A 3 40.68 29.49 35.70
N GLN A 4 40.68 29.08 36.96
CA GLN A 4 40.02 27.85 37.44
C GLN A 4 38.56 28.04 37.87
N LEU A 5 38.07 29.28 37.97
CA LEU A 5 36.67 29.59 38.30
C LEU A 5 35.76 29.73 37.06
N LEU A 6 36.34 29.86 35.86
CA LEU A 6 35.59 29.97 34.60
C LEU A 6 35.32 28.61 33.94
N LEU A 7 36.16 27.59 34.17
CA LEU A 7 35.91 26.23 33.66
C LEU A 7 34.91 25.43 34.50
N THR A 8 34.71 25.75 35.78
CA THR A 8 33.69 25.10 36.63
C THR A 8 32.30 25.73 36.48
N ALA A 9 32.19 26.97 36.00
CA ALA A 9 30.91 27.59 35.68
C ALA A 9 30.32 27.13 34.32
N LEU A 10 31.16 26.63 33.40
CA LEU A 10 30.72 26.08 32.11
C LEU A 10 30.40 24.57 32.15
N VAL A 11 30.77 23.87 33.22
CA VAL A 11 30.40 22.44 33.43
C VAL A 11 29.16 22.31 34.33
N GLY A 12 28.73 23.39 34.99
CA GLY A 12 27.56 23.42 35.87
C GLY A 12 26.22 23.77 35.22
N ALA A 13 26.16 24.06 33.92
CA ALA A 13 24.97 24.58 33.24
C ALA A 13 24.39 23.69 32.12
N CYS A 14 24.88 22.46 31.90
CA CYS A 14 24.38 21.57 30.85
C CYS A 14 24.06 20.15 31.35
N ARG A 15 23.21 20.06 32.37
CA ARG A 15 22.29 18.92 32.50
C ARG A 15 20.87 19.44 32.70
N VAL A 16 20.39 20.20 31.71
CA VAL A 16 18.94 20.34 31.53
C VAL A 16 18.48 19.04 30.90
N GLN A 17 17.64 18.31 31.61
CA GLN A 17 16.99 17.06 31.19
C GLN A 17 16.30 17.31 29.84
N ALA A 18 16.64 16.54 28.80
CA ALA A 18 16.30 16.84 27.39
C ALA A 18 14.84 16.54 27.02
N ALA A 19 13.90 17.23 27.67
CA ALA A 19 12.46 17.14 27.40
C ALA A 19 12.11 17.65 25.99
N ALA A 20 11.38 16.86 25.21
CA ALA A 20 10.88 17.26 23.89
C ALA A 20 9.44 16.79 23.63
N VAL A 21 8.74 17.54 22.77
CA VAL A 21 7.35 17.31 22.38
C VAL A 21 7.28 17.14 20.87
N PHE A 22 6.69 16.04 20.44
CA PHE A 22 6.51 15.69 19.04
C PHE A 22 5.03 15.67 18.68
N ALA A 23 4.72 15.77 17.39
CA ALA A 23 3.38 15.44 16.90
C ALA A 23 3.43 14.32 15.86
N HIS A 24 2.57 13.33 16.02
CA HIS A 24 2.38 12.24 15.08
C HIS A 24 1.83 12.78 13.76
N PHE A 25 2.45 12.44 12.64
CA PHE A 25 2.13 13.05 11.35
C PHE A 25 1.94 11.96 10.29
N MET A 26 0.72 11.84 9.75
CA MET A 26 0.37 10.87 8.72
C MET A 26 0.90 11.35 7.35
N VAL A 27 2.02 10.77 6.89
CA VAL A 27 2.58 11.07 5.57
C VAL A 27 1.64 10.62 4.46
N GLY A 28 0.87 9.55 4.68
CA GLY A 28 -0.15 9.05 3.76
C GLY A 28 -1.16 10.12 3.31
N ASN A 29 -1.46 11.11 4.17
CA ASN A 29 -2.42 12.18 3.89
C ASN A 29 -1.83 13.36 3.07
N THR A 30 -0.59 13.24 2.60
CA THR A 30 0.17 14.39 2.02
C THR A 30 0.37 14.32 0.51
N ALA A 31 -0.32 13.42 -0.19
CA ALA A 31 -0.13 13.19 -1.63
C ALA A 31 -0.26 14.50 -2.45
N GLU A 32 -1.20 15.36 -2.07
CA GLU A 32 -1.47 16.65 -2.73
C GLU A 32 -0.85 17.85 -1.98
N TYR A 33 0.02 17.64 -0.98
CA TYR A 33 0.66 18.76 -0.29
C TYR A 33 1.61 19.52 -1.20
N SER A 34 1.46 20.84 -1.18
CA SER A 34 2.44 21.77 -1.73
C SER A 34 3.58 22.03 -0.73
N ASP A 35 4.67 22.64 -1.21
CA ASP A 35 5.74 23.11 -0.31
C ASP A 35 5.22 24.16 0.69
N ASP A 36 4.23 24.96 0.31
CA ASP A 36 3.61 25.97 1.18
C ASP A 36 2.75 25.33 2.26
N THR A 37 2.05 24.24 1.94
CA THR A 37 1.27 23.46 2.90
C THR A 37 2.19 22.91 3.99
N TRP A 38 3.31 22.26 3.60
CA TRP A 38 4.31 21.77 4.55
C TRP A 38 4.91 22.89 5.41
N ARG A 39 5.28 24.03 4.82
CA ARG A 39 5.81 25.17 5.58
C ARG A 39 4.78 25.76 6.55
N THR A 40 3.52 25.82 6.16
CA THR A 40 2.43 26.31 7.01
C THR A 40 2.28 25.42 8.25
N ASP A 41 2.20 24.11 8.05
CA ASP A 41 2.08 23.15 9.14
C ASP A 41 3.28 23.24 10.11
N ILE A 42 4.49 23.32 9.57
CA ILE A 42 5.71 23.46 10.38
C ILE A 42 5.72 24.77 11.19
N ARG A 43 5.29 25.89 10.60
CA ARG A 43 5.21 27.17 11.32
C ARG A 43 4.19 27.09 12.46
N LEU A 44 3.01 26.55 12.20
CA LEU A 44 1.98 26.37 13.22
C LEU A 44 2.44 25.42 14.33
N ALA A 45 3.22 24.38 14.01
CA ALA A 45 3.78 23.48 15.01
C ALA A 45 4.81 24.20 15.90
N LYS A 46 5.67 25.04 15.31
CA LYS A 46 6.61 25.89 16.05
C LYS A 46 5.91 26.92 16.93
N GLU A 47 4.85 27.56 16.42
CA GLU A 47 4.01 28.47 17.19
C GLU A 47 3.37 27.78 18.39
N ALA A 48 3.03 26.49 18.25
CA ALA A 48 2.56 25.64 19.33
C ALA A 48 3.67 25.08 20.24
N HIS A 49 4.95 25.42 20.00
CA HIS A 49 6.15 24.96 20.71
C HIS A 49 6.47 23.46 20.58
N ILE A 50 5.97 22.82 19.51
CA ILE A 50 6.32 21.42 19.17
C ILE A 50 7.73 21.42 18.57
N ASP A 51 8.54 20.41 18.92
CA ASP A 51 9.95 20.33 18.52
C ASP A 51 10.16 19.58 17.20
N ALA A 52 9.34 18.57 16.92
CA ALA A 52 9.46 17.76 15.71
C ALA A 52 8.14 17.09 15.28
N PHE A 53 8.06 16.68 14.01
CA PHE A 53 7.06 15.72 13.56
C PHE A 53 7.61 14.29 13.55
N ALA A 54 6.82 13.36 14.09
CA ALA A 54 7.01 11.92 13.96
C ALA A 54 6.30 11.46 12.69
N LEU A 55 7.04 11.31 11.59
CA LEU A 55 6.53 11.00 10.26
C LEU A 55 6.11 9.54 10.18
N ASN A 56 4.81 9.28 10.35
CA ASN A 56 4.18 7.99 10.20
C ASN A 56 3.99 7.64 8.71
N MET A 57 4.49 6.49 8.31
CA MET A 57 4.43 6.01 6.93
C MET A 57 4.23 4.50 6.85
N ALA A 58 3.21 4.07 6.11
CA ALA A 58 3.00 2.66 5.81
C ALA A 58 3.91 2.19 4.65
N HIS A 59 4.30 0.92 4.68
CA HIS A 59 5.19 0.35 3.67
C HIS A 59 4.55 0.33 2.28
N GLY A 60 5.32 0.69 1.26
CA GLY A 60 4.93 0.59 -0.15
C GLY A 60 3.97 1.68 -0.64
N GLU A 61 3.72 2.74 0.14
CA GLU A 61 2.93 3.88 -0.32
C GLU A 61 3.73 4.78 -1.25
N SER A 62 3.19 5.02 -2.46
CA SER A 62 3.85 5.82 -3.50
C SER A 62 4.10 7.27 -3.09
N VAL A 63 3.34 7.78 -2.12
CA VAL A 63 3.49 9.15 -1.58
C VAL A 63 4.76 9.32 -0.74
N ASN A 64 5.29 8.25 -0.12
CA ASN A 64 6.35 8.35 0.88
C ASN A 64 7.57 9.14 0.38
N GLU A 65 8.25 8.70 -0.68
CA GLU A 65 9.49 9.36 -1.13
C GLU A 65 9.27 10.81 -1.58
N ALA A 66 8.21 11.07 -2.35
CA ALA A 66 7.92 12.41 -2.85
C ALA A 66 7.60 13.38 -1.71
N SER A 67 6.82 12.94 -0.71
CA SER A 67 6.48 13.76 0.44
C SER A 67 7.63 13.93 1.43
N LEU A 68 8.47 12.92 1.63
CA LEU A 68 9.64 13.03 2.49
C LEU A 68 10.62 14.09 1.98
N GLU A 69 10.92 14.14 0.68
CA GLU A 69 11.82 15.18 0.15
C GLU A 69 11.24 16.59 0.31
N LYS A 70 9.91 16.77 0.18
CA LYS A 70 9.24 18.05 0.46
C LYS A 70 9.31 18.39 1.95
N ALA A 71 9.00 17.44 2.83
CA ALA A 71 9.00 17.63 4.28
C ALA A 71 10.37 18.06 4.80
N PHE A 72 11.45 17.33 4.44
CA PHE A 72 12.81 17.68 4.87
C PHE A 72 13.28 19.03 4.30
N ARG A 73 12.92 19.36 3.06
CA ARG A 73 13.21 20.68 2.49
C ARG A 73 12.49 21.80 3.26
N ALA A 74 11.20 21.62 3.55
CA ALA A 74 10.43 22.59 4.31
C ALA A 74 10.95 22.74 5.75
N ALA A 75 11.32 21.64 6.41
CA ALA A 75 11.92 21.65 7.73
C ALA A 75 13.28 22.37 7.75
N GLY A 76 14.12 22.19 6.73
CA GLY A 76 15.38 22.91 6.59
C GLY A 76 15.18 24.41 6.45
N ASN A 77 14.20 24.82 5.64
CA ASN A 77 13.86 26.24 5.43
C ASN A 77 13.30 26.93 6.68
N GLU A 78 12.52 26.20 7.50
CA GLU A 78 11.87 26.74 8.69
C GLU A 78 12.64 26.46 9.98
N GLY A 79 13.76 25.72 9.94
CA GLY A 79 14.55 25.34 11.10
C GLY A 79 13.80 24.40 12.07
N PHE A 80 13.06 23.43 11.53
CA PHE A 80 12.25 22.47 12.27
C PHE A 80 12.86 21.06 12.21
N LYS A 81 12.41 20.15 13.09
CA LYS A 81 12.91 18.77 13.14
C LYS A 81 11.88 17.74 12.70
N LEU A 82 12.35 16.63 12.15
CA LEU A 82 11.54 15.50 11.70
C LEU A 82 12.22 14.20 12.14
N PHE A 83 11.45 13.15 12.40
CA PHE A 83 12.00 11.80 12.51
C PHE A 83 11.00 10.76 12.01
N PHE A 84 11.48 9.55 11.74
CA PHE A 84 10.65 8.49 11.18
C PHE A 84 9.93 7.68 12.25
N SER A 85 8.64 7.44 11.98
CA SER A 85 7.79 6.46 12.65
C SER A 85 7.34 5.46 11.59
N PHE A 86 8.05 4.35 11.41
CA PHE A 86 7.66 3.36 10.42
C PHE A 86 6.40 2.63 10.86
N ASP A 87 5.34 2.64 10.06
CA ASP A 87 4.10 1.95 10.37
C ASP A 87 4.16 0.50 9.90
N TYR A 88 4.32 -0.42 10.86
CA TYR A 88 4.38 -1.87 10.62
C TYR A 88 3.00 -2.53 10.61
N ALA A 89 1.95 -1.84 11.04
CA ALA A 89 0.58 -2.36 11.09
C ALA A 89 -0.28 -1.93 9.90
N GLY A 90 0.00 -0.77 9.28
CA GLY A 90 -0.85 -0.16 8.26
C GLY A 90 -0.93 -0.96 6.95
N ARG A 91 0.20 -1.38 6.39
CA ARG A 91 0.29 -2.21 5.16
C ARG A 91 1.17 -3.45 5.33
N GLY A 92 1.30 -3.90 6.57
CA GLY A 92 2.24 -4.94 6.97
C GLY A 92 3.64 -4.39 7.29
N PRO A 93 4.54 -5.26 7.78
CA PRO A 93 5.81 -4.84 8.33
C PRO A 93 6.75 -4.30 7.24
N TRP A 94 7.55 -3.30 7.61
CA TRP A 94 8.59 -2.78 6.74
C TRP A 94 9.73 -3.80 6.59
N PRO A 95 10.20 -4.11 5.35
CA PRO A 95 11.38 -4.93 5.17
C PRO A 95 12.62 -4.27 5.78
N LYS A 96 13.41 -5.07 6.52
CA LYS A 96 14.63 -4.63 7.22
C LYS A 96 15.55 -3.77 6.36
N ASP A 97 15.87 -4.25 5.15
CA ASP A 97 16.83 -3.57 4.27
C ASP A 97 16.30 -2.22 3.77
N THR A 98 14.99 -2.09 3.59
CA THR A 98 14.33 -0.83 3.23
C THR A 98 14.43 0.18 4.37
N VAL A 99 14.20 -0.26 5.62
CA VAL A 99 14.37 0.60 6.81
C VAL A 99 15.81 1.11 6.90
N VAL A 100 16.80 0.22 6.73
CA VAL A 100 18.23 0.60 6.69
C VAL A 100 18.50 1.63 5.60
N ALA A 101 17.96 1.45 4.39
CA ALA A 101 18.15 2.37 3.28
C ALA A 101 17.59 3.77 3.59
N TYR A 102 16.38 3.84 4.16
CA TYR A 102 15.75 5.09 4.57
C TYR A 102 16.57 5.80 5.64
N LEU A 103 16.99 5.09 6.67
CA LEU A 103 17.80 5.67 7.74
C LEU A 103 19.16 6.15 7.23
N LYS A 104 19.85 5.39 6.38
CA LYS A 104 21.11 5.85 5.75
C LYS A 104 20.93 7.12 4.92
N LYS A 105 19.79 7.28 4.25
CA LYS A 105 19.49 8.44 3.39
C LYS A 105 19.15 9.71 4.19
N TYR A 106 18.38 9.60 5.27
CA TYR A 106 17.80 10.77 5.94
C TYR A 106 18.33 11.04 7.35
N ALA A 107 18.78 10.02 8.10
CA ALA A 107 19.10 10.18 9.53
C ALA A 107 20.32 11.07 9.80
N SER A 108 21.18 11.28 8.79
CA SER A 108 22.33 12.17 8.86
C SER A 108 21.99 13.64 8.56
N ARG A 109 20.80 13.93 8.00
CA ARG A 109 20.36 15.29 7.66
C ARG A 109 20.23 16.16 8.92
N ALA A 110 20.50 17.46 8.79
CA ALA A 110 20.49 18.38 9.93
C ALA A 110 19.08 18.59 10.52
N GLU A 111 18.06 18.41 9.69
CA GLU A 111 16.64 18.49 10.02
C GLU A 111 16.14 17.23 10.73
N TYR A 112 16.92 16.14 10.71
CA TYR A 112 16.54 14.91 11.41
C TYR A 112 16.72 15.10 12.93
N PHE A 113 15.71 14.77 13.73
CA PHE A 113 15.77 14.91 15.19
C PHE A 113 16.79 13.93 15.79
N LYS A 114 17.65 14.43 16.67
CA LYS A 114 18.69 13.64 17.33
C LYS A 114 18.45 13.63 18.83
N HIS A 115 18.61 12.46 19.43
CA HIS A 115 18.65 12.29 20.88
C HIS A 115 19.84 13.06 21.48
N SER A 116 19.86 13.19 22.80
CA SER A 116 20.86 13.97 23.54
C SER A 116 22.31 13.48 23.38
N ASP A 117 22.52 12.23 22.97
CA ASP A 117 23.81 11.64 22.61
C ASP A 117 24.24 11.92 21.16
N GLY A 118 23.37 12.56 20.36
CA GLY A 118 23.59 12.85 18.95
C GLY A 118 23.10 11.77 17.99
N GLU A 119 22.55 10.65 18.48
CA GLU A 119 22.00 9.59 17.62
C GLU A 119 20.62 9.98 17.06
N PRO A 120 20.31 9.63 15.81
CA PRO A 120 19.00 9.91 15.21
C PRO A 120 17.90 9.11 15.91
N LEU A 121 16.82 9.78 16.33
CA LEU A 121 15.68 9.11 16.96
C LEU A 121 14.83 8.40 15.89
N VAL A 122 14.43 7.16 16.14
CA VAL A 122 13.57 6.38 15.23
C VAL A 122 12.48 5.70 16.04
N SER A 123 11.27 5.67 15.50
CA SER A 123 10.11 5.00 16.10
C SER A 123 9.46 4.05 15.10
N THR A 124 8.56 3.20 15.60
CA THR A 124 7.58 2.46 14.81
C THR A 124 6.18 2.67 15.37
N PHE A 125 5.16 2.42 14.54
CA PHE A 125 3.82 2.08 15.01
C PHE A 125 3.67 0.56 14.90
N GLU A 126 3.54 -0.10 16.05
CA GLU A 126 3.55 -1.55 16.20
C GLU A 126 4.80 -2.21 15.57
N GLY A 127 4.71 -3.51 15.25
CA GLY A 127 5.79 -4.34 14.73
C GLY A 127 6.59 -5.17 15.75
N PRO A 128 6.05 -5.62 16.91
CA PRO A 128 6.82 -6.42 17.87
C PRO A 128 7.30 -7.75 17.28
N GLY A 129 6.55 -8.32 16.32
CA GLY A 129 6.97 -9.51 15.57
C GLY A 129 8.24 -9.34 14.73
N ASN A 130 8.65 -8.09 14.48
CA ASN A 130 9.87 -7.72 13.75
C ASN A 130 10.95 -7.15 14.68
N ALA A 131 10.81 -7.24 16.00
CA ALA A 131 11.79 -6.72 16.94
C ALA A 131 13.22 -7.24 16.70
N GLN A 132 13.36 -8.49 16.21
CA GLN A 132 14.67 -9.07 15.91
C GLN A 132 15.41 -8.37 14.76
N ASP A 133 14.68 -7.79 13.80
CA ASP A 133 15.30 -7.05 12.70
C ASP A 133 16.10 -5.84 13.22
N TRP A 134 15.65 -5.24 14.32
CA TRP A 134 16.26 -4.04 14.90
C TRP A 134 17.65 -4.28 15.49
N ILE A 135 18.00 -5.52 15.85
CA ILE A 135 19.37 -5.85 16.25
C ILE A 135 20.33 -5.61 15.07
N ASP A 136 19.92 -6.03 13.88
CA ASP A 136 20.73 -5.88 12.66
C ASP A 136 20.65 -4.48 12.08
N ILE A 137 19.50 -3.80 12.17
CA ILE A 137 19.35 -2.40 11.75
C ILE A 137 20.33 -1.51 12.54
N LYS A 138 20.33 -1.61 13.88
CA LYS A 138 21.20 -0.81 14.76
C LYS A 138 22.69 -1.08 14.56
N LYS A 139 23.08 -2.26 14.08
CA LYS A 139 24.47 -2.54 13.67
C LYS A 139 24.88 -1.80 12.40
N GLN A 140 23.93 -1.55 11.50
CA GLN A 140 24.18 -0.93 10.20
C GLN A 140 24.01 0.59 10.21
N VAL A 141 23.14 1.10 11.08
CA VAL A 141 22.88 2.53 11.27
C VAL A 141 22.74 2.78 12.76
N SER A 142 23.58 3.65 13.31
CA SER A 142 23.44 4.11 14.69
C SER A 142 22.15 4.94 14.81
N CYS A 143 21.29 4.56 15.75
CA CYS A 143 20.02 5.22 16.01
C CYS A 143 19.51 4.94 17.43
N PHE A 144 18.79 5.92 17.96
CA PHE A 144 18.09 5.85 19.24
C PHE A 144 16.65 5.38 18.99
N PHE A 145 16.36 4.12 19.32
CA PHE A 145 15.15 3.43 18.90
C PHE A 145 14.09 3.39 20.02
N ILE A 146 12.96 4.08 19.80
CA ILE A 146 11.80 4.11 20.70
C ILE A 146 10.56 3.64 19.93
N PRO A 147 10.27 2.34 19.86
CA PRO A 147 9.06 1.84 19.19
C PRO A 147 7.80 2.02 20.04
N ASP A 148 6.65 2.08 19.36
CA ASP A 148 5.36 1.70 19.91
C ASP A 148 5.14 0.19 19.75
N TRP A 149 5.22 -0.56 20.84
CA TRP A 149 4.86 -1.99 20.89
C TRP A 149 3.76 -2.23 21.92
N SER A 150 2.78 -1.33 21.95
CA SER A 150 1.68 -1.34 22.94
C SER A 150 0.91 -2.65 22.99
N SER A 151 0.79 -3.37 21.87
CA SER A 151 0.12 -4.66 21.79
C SER A 151 0.72 -5.76 22.71
N GLU A 152 1.97 -5.63 23.15
CA GLU A 152 2.61 -6.56 24.09
C GLU A 152 2.55 -6.11 25.55
N GLY A 153 2.37 -4.80 25.79
CA GLY A 153 2.50 -4.17 27.11
C GLY A 153 3.95 -3.90 27.51
N ALA A 154 4.16 -3.06 28.53
CA ALA A 154 5.47 -2.46 28.85
C ALA A 154 6.61 -3.47 29.10
N GLU A 155 6.42 -4.43 30.01
CA GLU A 155 7.48 -5.39 30.39
C GLU A 155 7.82 -6.37 29.25
N PRO A 156 6.85 -7.05 28.61
CA PRO A 156 7.15 -7.93 27.48
C PRO A 156 7.76 -7.18 26.30
N ALA A 157 7.25 -5.98 25.96
CA ALA A 157 7.78 -5.15 24.88
C ALA A 157 9.26 -4.80 25.12
N LEU A 158 9.62 -4.40 26.34
CA LEU A 158 10.99 -4.06 26.68
C LEU A 158 11.95 -5.26 26.61
N ALA A 159 11.45 -6.48 26.83
CA ALA A 159 12.26 -7.70 26.77
C ALA A 159 12.52 -8.20 25.34
N LEU A 160 11.74 -7.74 24.35
CA LEU A 160 11.84 -8.21 22.97
C LEU A 160 13.25 -8.00 22.39
N ALA A 161 13.68 -8.99 21.60
CA ALA A 161 14.98 -9.01 20.92
C ALA A 161 16.18 -8.70 21.85
N GLY A 162 16.12 -9.18 23.11
CA GLY A 162 17.18 -8.97 24.09
C GLY A 162 17.27 -7.52 24.60
N GLY A 163 16.18 -6.76 24.55
CA GLY A 163 16.13 -5.38 25.02
C GLY A 163 16.67 -4.36 24.03
N VAL A 164 16.45 -4.61 22.73
CA VAL A 164 16.98 -3.79 21.61
C VAL A 164 16.51 -2.33 21.63
N ALA A 165 15.31 -2.09 22.17
CA ALA A 165 14.71 -0.75 22.28
C ALA A 165 15.43 0.09 23.34
N ASP A 166 15.72 1.35 23.02
CA ASP A 166 16.39 2.30 23.92
C ASP A 166 15.39 3.04 24.81
N GLY A 167 14.12 3.07 24.41
CA GLY A 167 12.97 3.56 25.15
C GLY A 167 11.70 2.93 24.61
N LEU A 168 10.54 3.27 25.17
CA LEU A 168 9.25 2.83 24.64
C LEU A 168 8.28 4.02 24.54
N PHE A 169 7.47 3.97 23.50
CA PHE A 169 6.28 4.78 23.31
C PHE A 169 5.06 3.87 23.52
N ASN A 170 3.94 4.42 24.01
CA ASN A 170 2.68 3.68 24.04
C ASN A 170 1.55 4.47 23.37
N TRP A 171 0.58 3.74 22.82
CA TRP A 171 -0.58 4.28 22.10
C TRP A 171 -1.83 4.45 22.99
N ALA A 172 -1.68 4.27 24.31
CA ALA A 172 -2.78 4.31 25.27
C ALA A 172 -3.09 5.76 25.70
N ALA A 173 -3.59 6.58 24.77
CA ALA A 173 -3.82 8.00 24.99
C ALA A 173 -5.20 8.36 25.55
N TRP A 174 -6.12 7.39 25.63
CA TRP A 174 -7.54 7.64 25.90
C TRP A 174 -8.10 6.82 27.07
N PRO A 175 -9.10 7.34 27.80
CA PRO A 175 -9.63 6.70 29.00
C PRO A 175 -10.49 5.47 28.70
N TRP A 176 -10.67 4.64 29.73
CA TRP A 176 -11.58 3.52 29.70
C TRP A 176 -13.04 3.96 29.96
N GLY A 177 -13.90 3.75 28.96
CA GLY A 177 -15.35 3.97 29.11
C GLY A 177 -15.68 5.41 29.48
N ALA A 178 -16.50 5.60 30.51
CA ALA A 178 -16.91 6.92 30.98
C ALA A 178 -15.95 7.56 32.00
N GLN A 179 -14.80 6.93 32.29
CA GLN A 179 -13.84 7.46 33.28
C GLN A 179 -13.05 8.65 32.72
N ASP A 180 -12.45 9.44 33.61
CA ASP A 180 -11.43 10.42 33.20
C ASP A 180 -10.10 9.70 32.94
N MET A 181 -9.24 10.31 32.12
CA MET A 181 -7.92 9.75 31.80
C MET A 181 -7.05 9.58 33.05
N ASP A 182 -6.41 8.43 33.22
CA ASP A 182 -5.48 8.13 34.30
C ASP A 182 -4.03 7.99 33.80
N THR A 183 -3.12 7.60 34.71
CA THR A 183 -1.69 7.43 34.43
C THR A 183 -1.15 6.05 34.79
N TYR A 184 -2.01 5.05 35.02
CA TYR A 184 -1.54 3.75 35.51
C TYR A 184 -0.81 2.96 34.43
N VAL A 185 -1.25 3.10 33.17
CA VAL A 185 -0.51 2.56 32.03
C VAL A 185 0.85 3.25 31.93
N ASP A 186 0.92 4.59 32.00
CA ASP A 186 2.19 5.34 31.98
C ASP A 186 3.13 4.90 33.10
N ALA A 187 2.61 4.73 34.32
CA ALA A 187 3.38 4.31 35.48
C ALA A 187 4.01 2.93 35.27
N SER A 188 3.33 2.02 34.56
CA SER A 188 3.92 0.73 34.20
C SER A 188 5.13 0.89 33.26
N TYR A 189 5.04 1.74 32.24
CA TYR A 189 6.17 2.01 31.34
C TYR A 189 7.34 2.64 32.08
N VAL A 190 7.08 3.69 32.88
CA VAL A 190 8.11 4.36 33.69
C VAL A 190 8.80 3.37 34.64
N HIS A 191 8.04 2.47 35.27
CA HIS A 191 8.59 1.47 36.17
C HIS A 191 9.52 0.48 35.44
N TYR A 192 9.04 -0.15 34.38
CA TYR A 192 9.79 -1.21 33.69
C TYR A 192 10.97 -0.69 32.87
N LEU A 193 10.85 0.51 32.29
CA LEU A 193 11.94 1.12 31.52
C LEU A 193 13.18 1.39 32.38
N ASN A 194 13.04 1.48 33.72
CA ASN A 194 14.15 1.55 34.66
C ASN A 194 15.25 2.56 34.22
N LYS A 195 14.83 3.82 34.00
CA LYS A 195 15.63 4.96 33.52
C LYS A 195 15.88 5.05 32.01
N LYS A 196 15.39 4.10 31.20
CA LYS A 196 15.28 4.31 29.75
C LYS A 196 14.18 5.35 29.45
N PRO A 197 14.31 6.18 28.39
CA PRO A 197 13.32 7.19 28.08
C PRO A 197 11.92 6.63 27.81
N TYR A 198 10.92 7.29 28.38
CA TYR A 198 9.52 7.07 28.08
C TYR A 198 8.99 8.20 27.18
N MET A 199 8.32 7.83 26.10
CA MET A 199 7.54 8.75 25.29
C MET A 199 6.07 8.61 25.65
N MET A 200 5.51 9.64 26.30
CA MET A 200 4.13 9.64 26.80
C MET A 200 3.15 10.12 25.71
N PRO A 201 2.05 9.40 25.41
CA PRO A 201 1.07 9.87 24.45
C PRO A 201 0.15 10.94 25.03
N VAL A 202 -0.23 11.89 24.20
CA VAL A 202 -1.20 12.94 24.52
C VAL A 202 -2.14 13.11 23.32
N SER A 203 -3.44 13.06 23.54
CA SER A 203 -4.43 13.24 22.46
C SER A 203 -5.60 14.08 22.96
N PRO A 204 -6.25 14.92 22.13
CA PRO A 204 -7.40 15.70 22.56
C PRO A 204 -8.73 14.93 22.47
N TRP A 205 -8.84 13.99 21.54
CA TRP A 205 -10.10 13.34 21.20
C TRP A 205 -9.84 11.99 20.50
N PHE A 206 -10.88 11.18 20.27
CA PHE A 206 -10.83 10.07 19.31
C PHE A 206 -12.23 9.71 18.85
N TYR A 207 -12.44 9.66 17.53
CA TYR A 207 -13.62 9.07 16.92
C TYR A 207 -13.30 8.60 15.51
N THR A 208 -13.68 7.36 15.20
CA THR A 208 -13.57 6.84 13.85
C THR A 208 -14.81 6.03 13.46
N ASN A 209 -15.23 6.18 12.21
CA ASN A 209 -16.19 5.30 11.55
C ASN A 209 -15.68 5.06 10.12
N MET A 210 -14.76 4.10 10.00
CA MET A 210 -14.10 3.70 8.77
C MET A 210 -14.21 2.17 8.59
N PRO A 211 -15.38 1.66 8.14
CA PRO A 211 -15.61 0.24 7.90
C PRO A 211 -14.60 -0.42 6.94
N GLY A 212 -14.02 0.35 6.00
CA GLY A 212 -12.95 -0.12 5.11
C GLY A 212 -11.69 -0.58 5.85
N TYR A 213 -11.48 -0.09 7.07
CA TYR A 213 -10.41 -0.49 7.99
C TYR A 213 -10.91 -1.34 9.17
N ASN A 214 -12.17 -1.80 9.13
CA ASN A 214 -12.86 -2.44 10.26
C ASN A 214 -12.88 -1.58 11.53
N LYS A 215 -13.01 -0.26 11.38
CA LYS A 215 -13.06 0.67 12.52
C LYS A 215 -14.41 1.37 12.66
N ASN A 216 -14.99 1.34 13.86
CA ASN A 216 -16.19 2.10 14.21
C ASN A 216 -16.33 2.24 15.74
N TRP A 217 -15.52 3.10 16.34
CA TRP A 217 -15.53 3.31 17.80
C TRP A 217 -15.05 4.70 18.18
N MET A 218 -15.17 5.02 19.47
CA MET A 218 -14.64 6.23 20.07
C MET A 218 -14.11 5.97 21.48
N TRP A 219 -13.29 6.89 21.99
CA TRP A 219 -12.99 6.99 23.41
C TRP A 219 -13.36 8.38 23.92
N ARG A 220 -13.59 8.50 25.23
CA ARG A 220 -14.04 9.75 25.85
C ARG A 220 -12.95 10.84 25.76
N GLY A 221 -13.25 11.93 25.06
CA GLY A 221 -12.37 13.10 24.91
C GLY A 221 -12.76 14.33 25.72
N ASP A 222 -13.85 14.27 26.49
CA ASP A 222 -14.50 15.37 27.25
C ASP A 222 -13.52 16.36 27.92
N ASP A 223 -12.94 16.01 29.08
CA ASP A 223 -12.02 16.86 29.86
C ASP A 223 -10.54 16.45 29.64
N MET A 224 -10.30 15.48 28.74
CA MET A 224 -9.04 14.74 28.61
C MET A 224 -7.87 15.64 28.23
N TRP A 225 -8.05 16.55 27.27
CA TRP A 225 -6.96 17.42 26.80
C TRP A 225 -6.33 18.22 27.95
N HIS A 226 -7.16 18.80 28.83
CA HIS A 226 -6.67 19.54 30.00
C HIS A 226 -6.03 18.63 31.04
N ASN A 227 -6.72 17.55 31.41
CA ASN A 227 -6.26 16.62 32.44
C ASN A 227 -4.92 15.96 32.05
N ARG A 228 -4.75 15.60 30.78
CA ARG A 228 -3.56 14.93 30.28
C ARG A 228 -2.32 15.82 30.34
N TRP A 229 -2.44 17.13 30.10
CA TRP A 229 -1.31 18.05 30.25
C TRP A 229 -0.87 18.25 31.71
N ILE A 230 -1.81 18.22 32.67
CA ILE A 230 -1.46 18.20 34.10
C ILE A 230 -0.66 16.93 34.42
N GLN A 231 -1.07 15.78 33.89
CA GLN A 231 -0.38 14.51 34.08
C GLN A 231 1.03 14.53 33.46
N VAL A 232 1.21 15.11 32.28
CA VAL A 232 2.54 15.32 31.66
C VAL A 232 3.43 16.18 32.55
N VAL A 233 2.90 17.29 33.07
CA VAL A 233 3.65 18.18 33.97
C VAL A 233 4.06 17.46 35.25
N TYR A 234 3.20 16.60 35.80
CA TYR A 234 3.50 15.85 37.02
C TYR A 234 4.45 14.67 36.79
N ASN A 235 4.18 13.83 35.78
CA ASN A 235 4.94 12.62 35.50
C ASN A 235 6.35 12.92 34.93
N GLN A 236 6.54 14.09 34.31
CA GLN A 236 7.81 14.53 33.72
C GLN A 236 8.46 13.45 32.81
N PRO A 237 7.75 12.90 31.80
CA PRO A 237 8.34 11.94 30.86
C PRO A 237 9.50 12.61 30.08
N GLU A 238 10.43 11.82 29.54
CA GLU A 238 11.50 12.33 28.69
C GLU A 238 10.95 12.92 27.38
N TYR A 239 9.95 12.26 26.79
CA TYR A 239 9.32 12.71 25.56
C TYR A 239 7.80 12.70 25.68
N VAL A 240 7.17 13.58 24.91
CA VAL A 240 5.72 13.59 24.70
C VAL A 240 5.46 13.47 23.20
N GLN A 241 4.53 12.61 22.80
CA GLN A 241 4.02 12.61 21.43
C GLN A 241 2.54 12.92 21.41
N ILE A 242 2.18 14.01 20.74
CA ILE A 242 0.80 14.38 20.47
C ILE A 242 0.27 13.50 19.34
N ILE A 243 -0.83 12.80 19.59
CA ILE A 243 -1.57 11.97 18.64
C ILE A 243 -2.86 12.73 18.32
N SER A 244 -2.93 13.47 17.21
CA SER A 244 -1.93 13.62 16.12
C SER A 244 -1.96 15.03 15.52
N TRP A 245 -1.11 15.31 14.53
CA TRP A 245 -1.14 16.54 13.76
C TRP A 245 -2.24 16.53 12.70
N ASN A 246 -2.35 15.49 11.87
CA ASN A 246 -3.21 15.48 10.66
C ASN A 246 -3.95 14.15 10.41
N ASP A 247 -4.24 13.37 11.45
CA ASP A 247 -5.08 12.18 11.30
C ASP A 247 -6.56 12.54 11.42
N TYR A 248 -7.16 12.87 10.27
CA TYR A 248 -8.56 13.26 10.18
C TYR A 248 -9.52 12.07 10.37
N GLY A 249 -9.10 10.86 9.96
CA GLY A 249 -9.93 9.65 10.01
C GLY A 249 -10.12 9.10 11.44
N GLU A 250 -9.31 9.53 12.39
CA GLU A 250 -9.44 9.17 13.80
C GLU A 250 -9.84 10.36 14.69
N SER A 251 -10.13 11.51 14.08
CA SER A 251 -10.69 12.71 14.72
C SER A 251 -9.86 13.27 15.90
N HIS A 252 -8.54 13.07 15.89
CA HIS A 252 -7.66 13.52 16.96
C HIS A 252 -6.54 14.44 16.49
N HIS A 253 -6.69 14.98 15.29
CA HIS A 253 -5.76 15.94 14.70
C HIS A 253 -5.79 17.28 15.47
N ILE A 254 -4.66 17.97 15.52
CA ILE A 254 -4.59 19.36 16.01
C ILE A 254 -4.10 20.34 14.94
N GLY A 255 -3.84 19.87 13.72
CA GLY A 255 -3.42 20.65 12.55
C GLY A 255 -4.59 21.27 11.79
N PRO A 256 -4.33 22.07 10.75
CA PRO A 256 -5.37 22.61 9.87
C PRO A 256 -6.12 21.50 9.12
N LEU A 257 -7.36 21.77 8.72
CA LEU A 257 -8.09 20.93 7.77
C LEU A 257 -7.75 21.34 6.33
N TYR A 258 -7.43 20.35 5.50
CA TYR A 258 -7.21 20.56 4.07
C TYR A 258 -8.13 19.65 3.27
N ASP A 259 -8.99 20.23 2.42
CA ASP A 259 -9.95 19.47 1.61
C ASP A 259 -9.26 18.46 0.68
N HIS A 260 -8.05 18.77 0.20
CA HIS A 260 -7.22 17.91 -0.65
C HIS A 260 -6.46 16.81 0.11
N ALA A 261 -6.67 16.68 1.43
CA ALA A 261 -5.98 15.72 2.30
C ALA A 261 -6.93 14.71 2.96
N MET A 262 -8.13 14.54 2.38
CA MET A 262 -9.25 13.79 2.98
C MET A 262 -9.39 12.36 2.43
N GLU A 263 -8.39 11.82 1.73
CA GLU A 263 -8.43 10.51 1.08
C GLU A 263 -8.77 9.35 2.03
N ALA A 264 -8.34 9.45 3.30
CA ALA A 264 -8.62 8.44 4.33
C ALA A 264 -10.11 8.12 4.49
N PHE A 265 -11.01 9.09 4.28
CA PHE A 265 -12.46 8.87 4.36
C PHE A 265 -12.99 8.00 3.22
N GLU A 266 -12.43 8.14 2.02
CA GLU A 266 -12.81 7.33 0.86
C GLU A 266 -12.27 5.90 0.99
N VAL A 267 -10.98 5.76 1.33
CA VAL A 267 -10.32 4.45 1.49
C VAL A 267 -10.90 3.70 2.69
N GLY A 268 -11.11 4.41 3.80
CA GLY A 268 -11.77 3.91 5.00
C GLY A 268 -13.27 3.67 4.83
N LYS A 269 -13.87 3.98 3.67
CA LYS A 269 -15.31 3.82 3.37
C LYS A 269 -16.20 4.46 4.43
N ALA A 270 -15.82 5.63 4.93
CA ALA A 270 -16.60 6.34 5.94
C ALA A 270 -18.01 6.63 5.40
N PRO A 271 -19.06 6.57 6.25
CA PRO A 271 -20.43 6.86 5.80
C PRO A 271 -20.59 8.33 5.37
N PHE A 272 -19.71 9.21 5.85
CA PHE A 272 -19.53 10.60 5.43
C PHE A 272 -18.19 11.12 5.96
N ASN A 273 -17.73 12.25 5.44
CA ASN A 273 -16.55 12.94 6.00
C ASN A 273 -16.95 13.70 7.28
N TYR A 274 -16.65 13.10 8.44
CA TYR A 274 -16.95 13.70 9.74
C TYR A 274 -15.94 14.77 10.18
N ALA A 275 -14.86 15.03 9.43
CA ALA A 275 -13.96 16.17 9.67
C ALA A 275 -14.46 17.47 9.01
N THR A 276 -15.35 17.40 8.02
CA THR A 276 -15.88 18.60 7.35
C THR A 276 -16.55 19.56 8.33
N GLY A 277 -16.04 20.79 8.41
CA GLY A 277 -16.54 21.81 9.33
C GLY A 277 -16.31 21.45 10.81
N ARG A 278 -15.30 20.63 11.12
CA ARG A 278 -14.87 20.28 12.47
C ARG A 278 -13.40 20.72 12.68
N PRO A 279 -13.13 22.03 12.72
CA PRO A 279 -11.79 22.52 12.98
C PRO A 279 -11.35 22.07 14.38
N HIS A 280 -10.12 21.56 14.50
CA HIS A 280 -9.49 21.12 15.76
C HIS A 280 -8.27 21.97 16.16
N ASP A 281 -7.90 22.91 15.30
CA ASP A 281 -6.74 23.78 15.48
C ASP A 281 -6.80 24.66 16.74
N GLY A 282 -7.99 24.96 17.24
CA GLY A 282 -8.19 25.68 18.50
C GLY A 282 -7.52 25.01 19.71
N TRP A 283 -7.34 23.68 19.72
CA TRP A 283 -6.64 23.00 20.81
C TRP A 283 -5.15 23.35 20.90
N ARG A 284 -4.55 23.92 19.84
CA ARG A 284 -3.17 24.42 19.87
C ARG A 284 -2.99 25.63 20.78
N LEU A 285 -4.06 26.38 21.07
CA LEU A 285 -4.00 27.65 21.80
C LEU A 285 -3.30 27.52 23.17
N THR A 286 -3.51 26.42 23.89
CA THR A 286 -2.95 26.22 25.24
C THR A 286 -1.57 25.56 25.23
N LEU A 287 -1.13 25.01 24.09
CA LEU A 287 0.11 24.25 23.98
C LEU A 287 1.37 25.05 24.33
N PRO A 288 1.57 26.30 23.89
CA PRO A 288 2.76 27.07 24.25
C PRO A 288 2.98 27.14 25.75
N PHE A 289 1.90 27.42 26.51
CA PHE A 289 1.95 27.44 27.96
C PHE A 289 2.28 26.06 28.54
N TRP A 290 1.56 25.02 28.11
CA TRP A 290 1.73 23.68 28.66
C TRP A 290 3.12 23.11 28.38
N ILE A 291 3.64 23.29 27.18
CA ILE A 291 4.95 22.78 26.76
C ILE A 291 6.07 23.52 27.50
N ASP A 292 6.01 24.85 27.60
CA ASP A 292 7.00 25.62 28.36
C ASP A 292 6.98 25.24 29.84
N TYR A 293 5.77 25.07 30.40
CA TYR A 293 5.57 24.69 31.78
C TYR A 293 6.05 23.26 32.04
N TYR A 294 5.86 22.33 31.11
CA TYR A 294 6.40 20.97 31.18
C TYR A 294 7.94 20.97 31.11
N LYS A 295 8.53 21.67 30.14
CA LYS A 295 9.98 21.65 29.90
C LYS A 295 10.78 22.38 30.98
N THR A 296 10.25 23.47 31.53
CA THR A 296 11.04 24.37 32.39
C THR A 296 10.48 24.53 33.81
N GLY A 297 9.23 24.09 34.05
CA GLY A 297 8.50 24.36 35.28
C GLY A 297 8.05 25.80 35.45
N LYS A 298 8.24 26.65 34.43
CA LYS A 298 7.67 27.99 34.36
C LYS A 298 7.11 28.25 32.97
N ALA A 299 6.08 29.07 32.89
CA ALA A 299 5.56 29.55 31.62
C ALA A 299 5.09 30.99 31.76
N THR A 300 5.16 31.74 30.67
CA THR A 300 4.70 33.13 30.62
C THR A 300 3.52 33.22 29.67
N VAL A 301 2.40 33.73 30.18
CA VAL A 301 1.24 34.09 29.36
C VAL A 301 1.54 35.44 28.71
N THR A 302 1.69 35.42 27.39
CA THR A 302 1.94 36.62 26.55
C THR A 302 0.68 37.12 25.85
N GLN A 303 -0.31 36.23 25.68
CA GLN A 303 -1.62 36.53 25.15
C GLN A 303 -2.64 35.65 25.86
N GLU A 304 -3.77 36.24 26.26
CA GLU A 304 -4.85 35.47 26.88
C GLU A 304 -5.75 34.89 25.80
N GLY A 305 -6.38 33.76 26.08
CA GLY A 305 -7.26 33.14 25.09
C GLY A 305 -8.20 32.11 25.68
N LEU A 306 -9.28 31.86 24.95
CA LEU A 306 -10.30 30.86 25.22
C LEU A 306 -10.29 29.83 24.09
N VAL A 307 -10.39 28.55 24.44
CA VAL A 307 -10.72 27.45 23.53
C VAL A 307 -11.97 26.75 24.04
N THR A 308 -12.86 26.34 23.14
CA THR A 308 -14.06 25.56 23.47
C THR A 308 -14.26 24.42 22.49
N TRP A 309 -14.80 23.30 22.98
CA TRP A 309 -15.17 22.16 22.15
C TRP A 309 -16.45 21.51 22.64
N TYR A 310 -17.24 20.99 21.68
CA TYR A 310 -18.50 20.31 21.93
C TYR A 310 -18.97 19.58 20.68
N ARG A 311 -19.93 18.66 20.83
CA ARG A 311 -20.62 18.04 19.70
C ARG A 311 -21.70 18.97 19.16
N THR A 312 -21.78 19.09 17.83
CA THR A 312 -22.78 19.93 17.15
C THR A 312 -24.19 19.32 17.12
N SER A 313 -24.33 18.09 17.61
CA SER A 313 -25.60 17.38 17.76
C SER A 313 -25.68 16.75 19.16
N PRO A 314 -26.85 16.82 19.83
CA PRO A 314 -27.08 16.03 21.05
C PRO A 314 -26.83 14.54 20.80
N SER A 315 -26.33 13.81 21.80
CA SER A 315 -25.96 12.39 21.67
C SER A 315 -27.10 11.50 21.16
N GLY A 316 -28.32 11.75 21.65
CA GLY A 316 -29.54 11.01 21.28
C GLY A 316 -30.34 11.62 20.12
N ALA A 317 -29.81 12.62 19.41
CA ALA A 317 -30.55 13.25 18.32
C ALA A 317 -30.75 12.32 17.11
N CYS A 318 -29.80 11.42 16.87
CA CYS A 318 -29.68 10.63 15.65
C CYS A 318 -29.12 9.23 15.94
N SER A 319 -29.09 8.36 14.93
CA SER A 319 -28.52 7.03 15.07
C SER A 319 -27.03 7.12 15.36
N ASN A 320 -26.53 6.29 16.28
CA ASN A 320 -25.09 6.18 16.53
C ASN A 320 -24.34 5.45 15.40
N GLY A 321 -25.03 4.91 14.39
CA GLY A 321 -24.41 4.24 13.24
C GLY A 321 -23.63 2.98 13.61
N GLY A 322 -23.96 2.32 14.72
CA GLY A 322 -23.21 1.19 15.25
C GLY A 322 -21.86 1.60 15.86
N THR A 323 -21.60 2.88 16.11
CA THR A 323 -20.40 3.29 16.84
C THR A 323 -20.51 2.86 18.30
N VAL A 324 -19.43 2.28 18.83
CA VAL A 324 -19.28 1.89 20.24
C VAL A 324 -18.28 2.79 20.96
N GLY A 325 -18.46 2.96 22.26
CA GLY A 325 -17.43 3.48 23.15
C GLY A 325 -16.48 2.36 23.55
N ASN A 326 -15.16 2.57 23.43
CA ASN A 326 -14.13 1.52 23.42
C ASN A 326 -14.35 0.47 22.30
N THR A 327 -13.46 -0.51 22.17
CA THR A 327 -13.61 -1.58 21.16
C THR A 327 -13.18 -2.96 21.65
N ALA A 328 -14.00 -3.97 21.35
CA ALA A 328 -13.71 -5.38 21.59
C ALA A 328 -12.50 -5.87 20.77
N SER A 329 -12.17 -5.21 19.66
CA SER A 329 -10.98 -5.52 18.85
C SER A 329 -9.67 -5.30 19.63
N GLN A 330 -9.68 -4.40 20.61
CA GLN A 330 -8.59 -4.19 21.57
C GLN A 330 -8.83 -4.91 22.91
N LEU A 331 -9.73 -5.90 22.91
CA LEU A 331 -10.12 -6.70 24.09
C LEU A 331 -10.70 -5.86 25.24
N GLN A 332 -11.26 -4.69 24.93
CA GLN A 332 -11.91 -3.80 25.88
C GLN A 332 -13.41 -4.11 25.97
N LEU A 333 -14.01 -3.84 27.13
CA LEU A 333 -15.46 -3.73 27.22
C LEU A 333 -15.96 -2.56 26.39
N GLU A 334 -16.97 -2.81 25.57
CA GLU A 334 -17.67 -1.80 24.78
C GLU A 334 -18.84 -1.19 25.57
N PHE A 335 -19.11 0.08 25.30
CA PHE A 335 -20.14 0.87 25.95
C PHE A 335 -21.01 1.56 24.89
N PRO A 336 -22.30 1.83 25.18
CA PRO A 336 -23.08 2.71 24.34
C PRO A 336 -22.45 4.12 24.33
N PRO A 337 -22.27 4.74 23.15
CA PRO A 337 -21.53 5.99 23.02
C PRO A 337 -22.13 7.15 23.81
N GLU A 338 -23.46 7.19 23.94
CA GLU A 338 -24.19 8.18 24.72
C GLU A 338 -23.91 8.11 26.24
N GLN A 339 -23.37 6.99 26.74
CA GLN A 339 -22.98 6.83 28.14
C GLN A 339 -21.58 7.36 28.43
N ILE A 340 -20.71 7.39 27.42
CA ILE A 340 -19.31 7.82 27.59
C ILE A 340 -19.10 9.27 27.15
N MET A 341 -19.87 9.77 26.18
CA MET A 341 -19.71 11.11 25.63
C MET A 341 -20.77 12.06 26.17
N GLN A 342 -20.40 13.00 27.04
CA GLN A 342 -21.38 13.87 27.71
C GLN A 342 -21.91 14.98 26.78
N ASP A 343 -23.20 15.33 26.90
CA ASP A 343 -23.80 16.50 26.23
C ASP A 343 -23.41 17.79 26.98
N LYS A 344 -22.12 18.10 26.98
CA LYS A 344 -21.52 19.28 27.61
C LYS A 344 -20.77 20.12 26.59
N LEU A 345 -20.65 21.39 26.90
CA LEU A 345 -19.69 22.29 26.27
C LEU A 345 -18.50 22.47 27.21
N PHE A 346 -17.32 22.15 26.69
CA PHE A 346 -16.06 22.20 27.43
C PHE A 346 -15.25 23.42 26.99
N PHE A 347 -14.45 23.97 27.90
CA PHE A 347 -13.61 25.10 27.59
C PHE A 347 -12.36 25.14 28.47
N SER A 348 -11.28 25.64 27.90
CA SER A 348 -10.06 26.00 28.63
C SER A 348 -9.64 27.42 28.27
N ALA A 349 -9.05 28.12 29.23
CA ALA A 349 -8.56 29.48 29.00
C ALA A 349 -7.14 29.64 29.53
N VAL A 350 -6.23 30.16 28.71
CA VAL A 350 -4.89 30.58 29.15
C VAL A 350 -4.98 32.04 29.59
N LEU A 351 -4.72 32.31 30.87
CA LEU A 351 -5.00 33.58 31.51
C LEU A 351 -3.82 34.09 32.35
N ALA A 352 -3.60 35.40 32.32
CA ALA A 352 -2.64 36.12 33.16
C ALA A 352 -3.21 36.44 34.56
N ALA A 353 -4.54 36.40 34.70
CA ALA A 353 -5.27 36.49 35.96
C ALA A 353 -6.66 35.88 35.78
N GLU A 354 -7.32 35.49 36.86
CA GLU A 354 -8.67 34.95 36.79
C GLU A 354 -9.64 35.85 36.00
N ALA A 355 -10.52 35.23 35.23
CA ALA A 355 -11.57 35.86 34.44
C ALA A 355 -12.87 35.06 34.59
N GLU A 356 -14.00 35.73 34.36
CA GLU A 356 -15.31 35.10 34.32
C GLU A 356 -15.58 34.57 32.91
N VAL A 357 -16.29 33.45 32.81
CA VAL A 357 -16.71 32.86 31.55
C VAL A 357 -18.23 32.83 31.46
N THR A 358 -18.78 33.19 30.31
CA THR A 358 -20.21 33.01 30.00
C THR A 358 -20.36 32.17 28.75
N VAL A 359 -21.26 31.20 28.78
CA VAL A 359 -21.62 30.37 27.63
C VAL A 359 -23.08 30.65 27.28
N THR A 360 -23.40 30.85 26.01
CA THR A 360 -24.77 31.02 25.53
C THR A 360 -25.08 29.94 24.49
N VAL A 361 -26.19 29.22 24.65
CA VAL A 361 -26.68 28.24 23.67
C VAL A 361 -28.15 28.51 23.39
N GLY A 362 -28.50 28.79 22.13
CA GLY A 362 -29.89 29.03 21.73
C GLY A 362 -30.55 30.20 22.48
N GLY A 363 -29.77 31.22 22.84
CA GLY A 363 -30.23 32.37 23.63
C GLY A 363 -30.27 32.16 25.15
N LYS A 364 -30.06 30.93 25.65
CA LYS A 364 -29.93 30.65 27.08
C LYS A 364 -28.49 30.92 27.54
N VAL A 365 -28.32 31.81 28.51
CA VAL A 365 -27.02 32.17 29.09
C VAL A 365 -26.73 31.29 30.31
N PHE A 366 -25.50 30.80 30.39
CA PHE A 366 -24.94 30.02 31.48
C PHE A 366 -23.73 30.75 32.07
N TYR A 367 -23.56 30.63 33.40
CA TYR A 367 -22.46 31.22 34.16
C TYR A 367 -21.65 30.09 34.85
N PRO A 368 -20.86 29.31 34.10
CA PRO A 368 -20.12 28.21 34.67
C PRO A 368 -18.97 28.69 35.57
N THR A 369 -18.53 27.81 36.47
CA THR A 369 -17.36 28.02 37.33
C THR A 369 -16.19 27.18 36.83
N TRP A 370 -14.97 27.56 37.21
CA TRP A 370 -13.76 26.80 36.88
C TRP A 370 -13.69 25.52 37.71
N SER A 371 -13.62 24.36 37.04
CA SER A 371 -13.44 23.05 37.69
C SER A 371 -11.96 22.76 38.00
N SER A 372 -11.06 23.40 37.25
CA SER A 372 -9.60 23.35 37.45
C SER A 372 -9.02 24.75 37.26
N THR A 373 -8.17 25.17 38.19
CA THR A 373 -7.51 26.49 38.19
C THR A 373 -6.01 26.31 38.39
N PRO A 374 -5.16 27.13 37.74
CA PRO A 374 -3.72 27.06 37.90
C PRO A 374 -3.29 27.65 39.24
N ASP A 375 -2.21 27.09 39.79
CA ASP A 375 -1.61 27.60 41.01
C ASP A 375 -1.11 29.05 40.84
N GLY A 376 -1.49 29.92 41.79
CA GLY A 376 -1.12 31.34 41.77
C GLY A 376 -1.84 32.19 40.72
N GLY A 377 -2.85 31.65 40.02
CA GLY A 377 -3.77 32.41 39.18
C GLY A 377 -3.24 32.79 37.78
N VAL A 378 -2.08 32.27 37.38
CA VAL A 378 -1.50 32.45 36.05
C VAL A 378 -1.37 31.10 35.37
N GLY A 379 -2.03 30.92 34.23
CA GLY A 379 -1.93 29.70 33.43
C GLY A 379 -3.25 29.23 32.86
N VAL A 380 -3.42 27.92 32.71
CA VAL A 380 -4.59 27.33 32.04
C VAL A 380 -5.67 26.96 33.05
N TYR A 381 -6.82 27.61 32.89
CA TYR A 381 -8.08 27.31 33.57
C TYR A 381 -8.92 26.36 32.73
N HIS A 382 -9.77 25.55 33.36
CA HIS A 382 -10.67 24.63 32.65
C HIS A 382 -12.03 24.49 33.35
N GLY A 383 -13.06 24.28 32.54
CA GLY A 383 -14.43 24.11 32.99
C GLY A 383 -15.32 23.52 31.90
N SER A 384 -16.54 23.17 32.28
CA SER A 384 -17.57 22.71 31.35
C SER A 384 -18.97 23.08 31.85
N VAL A 385 -19.94 23.05 30.94
CA VAL A 385 -21.36 23.33 31.25
C VAL A 385 -22.25 22.27 30.61
N ASP A 386 -23.23 21.79 31.38
CA ASP A 386 -24.26 20.87 30.88
C ASP A 386 -25.25 21.63 29.99
N VAL A 387 -25.31 21.23 28.72
CA VAL A 387 -26.17 21.83 27.69
C VAL A 387 -27.24 20.83 27.22
N ARG A 388 -27.46 19.74 27.96
CA ARG A 388 -28.45 18.72 27.62
C ARG A 388 -29.83 19.34 27.47
N GLY A 389 -30.47 19.01 26.35
CA GLY A 389 -31.80 19.52 26.01
C GLY A 389 -31.83 20.98 25.52
N VAL A 390 -30.68 21.63 25.33
CA VAL A 390 -30.58 22.99 24.79
C VAL A 390 -29.95 22.94 23.40
N THR A 391 -30.56 23.61 22.43
CA THR A 391 -30.13 23.63 21.01
C THR A 391 -30.13 25.07 20.51
N GLY A 392 -29.41 25.34 19.42
CA GLY A 392 -29.27 26.65 18.79
C GLY A 392 -27.83 27.16 18.75
N ASP A 393 -27.67 28.42 18.37
CA ASP A 393 -26.36 29.07 18.21
C ASP A 393 -25.56 29.09 19.51
N VAL A 394 -24.24 28.90 19.40
CA VAL A 394 -23.33 28.82 20.54
C VAL A 394 -22.41 30.04 20.55
N SER A 395 -22.23 30.65 21.73
CA SER A 395 -21.14 31.59 21.97
C SER A 395 -20.51 31.39 23.35
N ALA A 396 -19.20 31.64 23.45
CA ALA A 396 -18.48 31.61 24.72
C ALA A 396 -17.61 32.88 24.84
N ARG A 397 -17.65 33.53 26.00
CA ARG A 397 -16.98 34.82 26.23
C ARG A 397 -16.21 34.83 27.54
N LEU A 398 -15.04 35.48 27.52
CA LEU A 398 -14.29 35.82 28.72
C LEU A 398 -14.52 37.28 29.11
N TRP A 399 -14.74 37.50 30.41
CA TRP A 399 -15.02 38.79 31.00
C TRP A 399 -14.03 39.11 32.10
N ARG A 400 -13.59 40.37 32.14
CA ARG A 400 -12.86 40.92 33.29
C ARG A 400 -13.33 42.34 33.54
N ARG A 401 -13.70 42.64 34.80
CA ARG A 401 -14.21 43.96 35.21
C ARG A 401 -15.40 44.43 34.34
N GLY A 402 -16.32 43.52 34.02
CA GLY A 402 -17.52 43.80 33.23
C GLY A 402 -17.30 44.03 31.72
N ARG A 403 -16.06 43.84 31.21
CA ARG A 403 -15.75 43.95 29.78
C ARG A 403 -15.37 42.60 29.18
N ALA A 404 -16.01 42.22 28.08
CA ALA A 404 -15.61 41.07 27.28
C ALA A 404 -14.31 41.37 26.54
N PHE A 405 -13.35 40.44 26.58
CA PHE A 405 -12.04 40.63 25.93
C PHE A 405 -11.64 39.49 24.99
N ALA A 406 -12.35 38.36 25.02
CA ALA A 406 -12.28 37.30 24.03
C ALA A 406 -13.69 36.70 23.83
N GLU A 407 -14.04 36.40 22.59
CA GLU A 407 -15.35 35.87 22.22
C GLU A 407 -15.22 34.84 21.10
N ILE A 408 -15.86 33.69 21.27
CA ILE A 408 -16.00 32.63 20.29
C ILE A 408 -17.46 32.60 19.84
N ALA A 409 -17.68 32.66 18.53
CA ALA A 409 -18.94 32.29 17.90
C ALA A 409 -18.80 30.88 17.32
N GLY A 410 -19.59 29.94 17.83
CA GLY A 410 -19.47 28.53 17.49
C GLY A 410 -20.59 28.01 16.60
N ALA A 411 -20.39 26.81 16.05
CA ALA A 411 -21.43 26.10 15.30
C ALA A 411 -22.65 25.79 16.19
N ALA A 412 -23.86 25.91 15.64
CA ALA A 412 -25.08 25.62 16.40
C ALA A 412 -25.18 24.14 16.83
N ILE A 413 -25.75 23.91 18.01
CA ILE A 413 -26.11 22.56 18.48
C ILE A 413 -27.51 22.25 17.96
N SER A 414 -27.65 21.25 17.09
CA SER A 414 -28.94 20.90 16.48
C SER A 414 -28.98 19.45 15.99
N ALA A 415 -30.18 18.86 15.94
CA ALA A 415 -30.41 17.61 15.23
C ALA A 415 -30.18 17.74 13.71
N ALA A 416 -30.28 18.96 13.16
CA ALA A 416 -29.94 19.23 11.76
C ALA A 416 -28.45 19.04 11.45
N SER A 417 -27.59 18.99 12.47
CA SER A 417 -26.15 18.71 12.32
C SER A 417 -25.86 17.22 12.10
N CYS A 418 -26.86 16.36 12.16
CA CYS A 418 -26.71 14.95 11.82
C CYS A 418 -26.58 14.78 10.31
N HIS A 419 -25.63 13.95 9.91
CA HIS A 419 -25.38 13.68 8.51
C HIS A 419 -25.94 12.31 8.14
N ASN A 420 -26.83 12.24 7.15
CA ASN A 420 -27.52 11.00 6.76
C ASN A 420 -28.21 10.28 7.94
N GLY A 421 -28.73 11.04 8.92
CA GLY A 421 -29.36 10.48 10.12
C GLY A 421 -28.39 9.86 11.13
N LEU A 422 -27.08 10.07 10.96
CA LEU A 422 -26.03 9.62 11.86
C LEU A 422 -25.49 10.76 12.73
N THR A 423 -25.21 10.45 13.99
CA THR A 423 -24.52 11.36 14.92
C THR A 423 -23.07 11.50 14.51
N ASN A 424 -22.60 12.74 14.32
CA ASN A 424 -21.18 13.03 14.17
C ASN A 424 -20.56 13.23 15.56
N TRP A 425 -19.77 12.24 16.00
CA TRP A 425 -19.09 12.26 17.30
C TRP A 425 -17.78 13.05 17.29
N ASN A 426 -17.36 13.57 16.13
CA ASN A 426 -16.25 14.49 15.99
C ASN A 426 -16.65 15.90 16.48
N PRO A 427 -15.93 16.51 17.45
CA PRO A 427 -16.31 17.78 18.03
C PRO A 427 -16.00 18.93 17.08
N TRP A 428 -16.75 20.01 17.24
CA TRP A 428 -16.34 21.32 16.75
C TRP A 428 -15.45 21.96 17.81
N VAL A 429 -14.30 22.52 17.41
CA VAL A 429 -13.39 23.23 18.30
C VAL A 429 -13.21 24.66 17.81
N GLY A 430 -13.35 25.62 18.70
CA GLY A 430 -13.14 27.04 18.41
C GLY A 430 -12.19 27.66 19.40
N SER A 431 -11.49 28.71 18.97
CA SER A 431 -10.64 29.50 19.85
C SER A 431 -10.73 31.00 19.54
N ALA A 432 -10.43 31.82 20.54
CA ALA A 432 -10.31 33.26 20.41
C ALA A 432 -9.26 33.79 21.39
N THR A 433 -8.54 34.83 20.97
CA THR A 433 -7.51 35.49 21.79
C THR A 433 -7.90 36.91 22.18
N SER A 434 -7.30 37.40 23.26
CA SER A 434 -7.34 38.82 23.62
C SER A 434 -6.62 39.65 22.56
N ARG A 435 -7.14 40.87 22.29
CA ARG A 435 -6.47 41.83 21.41
C ARG A 435 -5.20 42.41 22.06
N ASP A 436 -5.27 42.64 23.36
CA ASP A 436 -4.19 43.26 24.11
C ASP A 436 -3.20 42.18 24.57
N PRO A 437 -1.88 42.38 24.36
CA PRO A 437 -0.86 41.49 24.91
C PRO A 437 -0.81 41.62 26.42
N VAL A 438 -0.38 40.56 27.08
CA VAL A 438 -0.17 40.50 28.53
C VAL A 438 1.24 40.00 28.83
N SER A 439 1.66 40.09 30.09
CA SER A 439 2.87 39.43 30.54
C SER A 439 2.69 39.03 32.00
N ALA A 440 2.44 37.75 32.20
CA ALA A 440 2.37 37.16 33.53
C ALA A 440 3.06 35.79 33.51
N THR A 441 4.03 35.60 34.38
CA THR A 441 4.75 34.34 34.52
C THR A 441 4.21 33.57 35.72
N THR A 442 4.15 32.25 35.61
CA THR A 442 3.82 31.38 36.75
C THR A 442 4.72 31.71 37.96
N PRO A 443 4.16 31.88 39.16
CA PRO A 443 4.90 32.48 40.26
C PRO A 443 6.00 31.60 40.84
N ARG A 444 5.86 30.27 40.73
CA ARG A 444 6.73 29.29 41.38
C ARG A 444 7.62 28.58 40.38
N SER A 445 8.81 28.17 40.81
CA SER A 445 9.74 27.31 40.07
C SER A 445 9.40 25.82 40.26
N ARG A 446 9.96 24.94 39.42
CA ARG A 446 9.71 23.48 39.48
C ARG A 446 9.92 22.89 40.87
N GLY A 447 11.00 23.27 41.57
CA GLY A 447 11.34 22.72 42.89
C GLY A 447 10.42 23.17 44.03
N GLU A 448 9.57 24.16 43.79
CA GLU A 448 8.56 24.65 44.75
C GLU A 448 7.17 24.09 44.44
N GLN A 449 7.06 23.27 43.40
CA GLN A 449 5.83 22.67 42.95
C GLN A 449 5.83 21.17 43.25
N GLY A 450 4.66 20.67 43.58
CA GLY A 450 4.39 19.25 43.78
C GLY A 450 2.94 18.95 43.44
N CYS A 451 2.51 17.71 43.67
CA CYS A 451 1.08 17.44 43.60
C CYS A 451 0.36 18.18 44.74
N ILE A 452 -0.80 18.77 44.46
CA ILE A 452 -1.62 19.46 45.48
C ILE A 452 -3.04 18.92 45.57
N LYS A 453 -3.46 18.14 44.58
CA LYS A 453 -4.74 17.46 44.51
C LYS A 453 -4.53 16.17 43.73
N GLY A 454 -4.88 15.03 44.32
CA GLY A 454 -4.77 13.75 43.65
C GLY A 454 -5.95 12.84 43.98
N THR A 455 -6.05 11.76 43.22
CA THR A 455 -7.06 10.70 43.39
C THR A 455 -6.38 9.35 43.17
N GLY A 456 -7.13 8.26 43.33
CA GLY A 456 -6.63 6.90 43.11
C GLY A 456 -7.73 5.99 42.56
N ALA A 457 -7.32 4.80 42.13
CA ALA A 457 -8.22 3.71 41.73
C ALA A 457 -9.17 3.32 42.90
N PRO A 458 -10.25 2.58 42.64
CA PRO A 458 -11.11 2.07 43.71
C PRO A 458 -10.29 1.38 44.82
N GLY A 459 -10.46 1.81 46.07
CA GLY A 459 -9.68 1.35 47.22
C GLY A 459 -8.47 2.22 47.59
N PHE A 460 -7.92 3.00 46.66
CA PHE A 460 -6.77 3.89 46.88
C PHE A 460 -7.16 5.37 47.04
N LYS A 461 -8.35 5.74 46.55
CA LYS A 461 -8.82 7.14 46.46
C LYS A 461 -8.58 7.97 47.72
N GLU A 462 -9.07 7.51 48.88
CA GLU A 462 -8.99 8.28 50.13
C GLU A 462 -7.54 8.52 50.59
N LEU A 463 -6.68 7.50 50.45
CA LEU A 463 -5.26 7.62 50.74
C LEU A 463 -4.55 8.55 49.76
N CYS A 464 -4.85 8.47 48.46
CA CYS A 464 -4.26 9.36 47.47
C CYS A 464 -4.71 10.81 47.66
N GLU A 465 -6.00 11.06 47.90
CA GLU A 465 -6.52 12.40 48.20
C GLU A 465 -5.80 13.01 49.42
N PHE A 466 -5.57 12.23 50.47
CA PHE A 466 -4.85 12.69 51.65
C PHE A 466 -3.34 12.92 51.40
N ASN A 467 -2.67 11.98 50.75
CA ASN A 467 -1.22 12.02 50.59
C ASN A 467 -0.77 13.03 49.54
N CYS A 468 -1.49 13.11 48.41
CA CYS A 468 -1.09 13.90 47.26
C CYS A 468 -1.06 15.40 47.58
N GLN A 469 -1.93 15.93 48.46
CA GLN A 469 -1.90 17.35 48.87
C GLN A 469 -0.62 17.77 49.63
N TYR A 470 0.17 16.80 50.11
CA TYR A 470 1.44 17.00 50.82
C TYR A 470 2.65 16.59 49.98
N ASP A 471 2.49 16.51 48.66
CA ASP A 471 3.52 16.10 47.70
C ASP A 471 4.05 14.68 47.92
N TYR A 472 3.19 13.79 48.41
CA TYR A 472 3.45 12.35 48.37
C TYR A 472 2.40 11.70 47.48
N CYS A 473 2.63 11.67 46.17
CA CYS A 473 1.66 11.17 45.19
C CYS A 473 2.31 10.16 44.23
N PRO A 474 2.63 8.94 44.69
CA PRO A 474 3.34 7.96 43.88
C PRO A 474 2.53 7.59 42.63
N VAL A 475 3.10 7.80 41.43
CA VAL A 475 2.44 7.54 40.13
C VAL A 475 1.99 6.08 39.95
N SER A 476 2.61 5.15 40.68
CA SER A 476 2.26 3.72 40.69
C SER A 476 0.93 3.41 41.37
N SER A 477 0.35 4.36 42.12
CA SER A 477 -0.85 4.10 42.92
C SER A 477 -1.82 5.28 42.98
N CYS A 478 -1.35 6.49 42.66
CA CYS A 478 -2.12 7.72 42.70
C CYS A 478 -1.99 8.50 41.38
N LEU A 479 -3.04 9.26 41.08
CA LEU A 479 -3.15 10.17 39.93
C LEU A 479 -3.13 11.61 40.44
N CYS A 480 -2.20 12.42 39.95
CA CYS A 480 -2.20 13.85 40.24
C CYS A 480 -3.19 14.61 39.34
N GLN A 481 -4.04 15.44 39.95
CA GLN A 481 -5.08 16.25 39.29
C GLN A 481 -4.77 17.75 39.28
N ALA A 482 -3.79 18.19 40.08
CA ALA A 482 -3.30 19.58 40.05
C ALA A 482 -1.89 19.67 40.63
N VAL A 483 -1.06 20.52 40.01
CA VAL A 483 0.33 20.81 40.41
C VAL A 483 0.43 22.25 40.93
N GLY A 484 1.10 22.45 42.05
CA GLY A 484 1.29 23.76 42.68
C GLY A 484 2.10 23.68 43.97
N ALA A 485 2.07 24.72 44.81
CA ALA A 485 2.72 24.66 46.13
C ALA A 485 2.05 23.64 47.06
N PRO A 486 2.78 22.59 47.51
CA PRO A 486 2.25 21.61 48.47
C PRO A 486 1.80 22.24 49.77
N ARG A 487 0.82 21.62 50.43
CA ARG A 487 0.43 22.04 51.78
C ARG A 487 1.56 21.76 52.76
N PRO A 488 1.76 22.62 53.77
CA PRO A 488 2.68 22.30 54.87
C PRO A 488 2.30 20.96 55.52
N LYS A 489 3.27 20.06 55.64
CA LYS A 489 3.04 18.75 56.28
C LYS A 489 2.71 18.94 57.76
N PRO A 490 1.70 18.22 58.31
CA PRO A 490 1.51 18.12 59.75
C PRO A 490 2.77 17.60 60.45
N ALA A 491 2.89 17.83 61.75
CA ALA A 491 3.99 17.27 62.54
C ALA A 491 3.94 15.74 62.49
N GLU A 492 5.08 15.12 62.17
CA GLU A 492 5.21 13.66 62.15
C GLU A 492 4.96 13.08 63.54
N LEU A 493 4.09 12.08 63.61
CA LEU A 493 3.72 11.42 64.87
C LEU A 493 4.66 10.26 65.24
N GLN A 494 5.64 9.94 64.39
CA GLN A 494 6.50 8.76 64.50
C GLN A 494 5.67 7.47 64.62
N LYS A 495 4.53 7.43 63.94
CA LYS A 495 3.62 6.28 63.92
C LYS A 495 3.86 5.47 62.66
N SER A 496 4.22 4.20 62.82
CA SER A 496 4.29 3.26 61.70
C SER A 496 2.89 2.99 61.14
N GLY A 497 2.78 3.01 59.81
CA GLY A 497 1.61 2.57 59.08
C GLY A 497 1.99 1.46 58.10
N TYR A 498 1.24 0.38 58.12
CA TYR A 498 1.38 -0.77 57.22
C TYR A 498 0.07 -1.00 56.48
N PRO A 499 0.06 -1.72 55.35
CA PRO A 499 -1.19 -2.18 54.75
C PRO A 499 -2.02 -3.00 55.74
N ALA A 500 -3.34 -2.84 55.71
CA ALA A 500 -4.27 -3.68 56.46
C ALA A 500 -4.28 -5.12 55.92
N ALA A 501 -4.78 -6.07 56.72
CA ALA A 501 -4.88 -7.47 56.30
C ALA A 501 -5.70 -7.60 55.00
N GLY A 502 -5.18 -8.38 54.04
CA GLY A 502 -5.81 -8.55 52.72
C GLY A 502 -5.51 -7.41 51.72
N ARG A 503 -4.58 -6.51 52.04
CA ARG A 503 -4.08 -5.47 51.13
C ARG A 503 -2.72 -5.84 50.55
N SER A 504 -2.42 -5.28 49.38
CA SER A 504 -1.17 -5.51 48.66
C SER A 504 -0.07 -4.55 49.14
N GLU A 505 1.16 -4.80 48.66
CA GLU A 505 2.30 -3.91 48.85
C GLU A 505 2.07 -2.50 48.29
N ASN A 506 1.14 -2.32 47.34
CA ASN A 506 0.83 -1.02 46.74
C ASN A 506 0.33 0.02 47.78
N TYR A 507 -0.16 -0.45 48.94
CA TYR A 507 -0.61 0.42 50.03
C TYR A 507 0.54 0.86 50.97
N SER A 508 1.70 0.19 50.94
CA SER A 508 2.73 0.33 51.98
C SER A 508 3.22 1.76 52.12
N GLY A 509 3.63 2.38 51.01
CA GLY A 509 4.11 3.76 51.02
C GLY A 509 3.02 4.75 51.42
N LEU A 510 1.79 4.56 50.93
CA LEU A 510 0.66 5.42 51.22
C LEU A 510 0.23 5.35 52.69
N CYS A 511 0.17 4.15 53.27
CA CYS A 511 -0.16 3.95 54.67
C CYS A 511 0.95 4.45 55.60
N SER A 512 2.22 4.21 55.24
CA SER A 512 3.36 4.70 56.01
C SER A 512 3.32 6.22 56.15
N ASN A 513 3.18 6.95 55.03
CA ASN A 513 3.13 8.41 55.05
C ASN A 513 1.84 8.92 55.73
N ALA A 514 0.68 8.36 55.39
CA ALA A 514 -0.61 8.82 55.92
C ALA A 514 -0.71 8.63 57.44
N CYS A 515 -0.37 7.45 57.96
CA CYS A 515 -0.45 7.16 59.40
C CYS A 515 0.55 8.00 60.19
N ASN A 516 1.74 8.26 59.65
CA ASN A 516 2.73 9.14 60.27
C ASN A 516 2.24 10.60 60.37
N LEU A 517 1.38 11.03 59.44
CA LEU A 517 0.75 12.35 59.44
C LEU A 517 -0.63 12.38 60.15
N GLY A 518 -1.00 11.31 60.86
CA GLY A 518 -2.22 11.25 61.68
C GLY A 518 -3.48 10.78 60.96
N PHE A 519 -3.37 10.33 59.70
CA PHE A 519 -4.48 9.79 58.93
C PHE A 519 -4.27 8.29 58.66
N CYS A 520 -4.89 7.43 59.47
CA CYS A 520 -4.66 5.97 59.41
C CYS A 520 -6.00 5.21 59.30
N PRO A 521 -6.64 5.20 58.11
CA PRO A 521 -7.94 4.57 57.93
C PRO A 521 -7.83 3.04 58.07
N PRO A 522 -8.53 2.40 59.03
CA PRO A 522 -8.35 0.98 59.35
C PRO A 522 -8.81 0.04 58.22
N ALA A 523 -9.60 0.53 57.27
CA ALA A 523 -10.01 -0.24 56.08
C ALA A 523 -8.84 -0.54 55.12
N TYR A 524 -7.77 0.24 55.18
CA TYR A 524 -6.64 0.19 54.26
C TYR A 524 -5.29 0.07 54.97
N CYS A 525 -5.18 0.63 56.17
CA CYS A 525 -3.93 0.70 56.94
C CYS A 525 -4.07 0.06 58.32
N SER A 526 -2.93 -0.38 58.86
CA SER A 526 -2.78 -1.03 60.15
C SER A 526 -1.60 -0.44 60.92
N PRO A 527 -1.68 -0.29 62.25
CA PRO A 527 -0.54 0.14 63.08
C PRO A 527 0.52 -0.95 63.25
N THR A 528 0.23 -2.20 62.87
CA THR A 528 1.14 -3.35 62.95
C THR A 528 1.24 -4.06 61.61
N VAL A 529 2.37 -4.71 61.35
CA VAL A 529 2.62 -5.48 60.11
C VAL A 529 1.54 -6.56 59.95
N GLN A 530 0.93 -6.61 58.78
CA GLN A 530 -0.04 -7.63 58.39
C GLN A 530 0.51 -8.47 57.23
N PRO A 531 0.08 -9.72 57.06
CA PRO A 531 0.36 -10.49 55.86
C PRO A 531 -0.16 -9.77 54.61
N LEU A 532 0.73 -9.50 53.66
CA LEU A 532 0.39 -8.86 52.39
C LEU A 532 -0.08 -9.90 51.37
N ILE A 533 -1.01 -9.48 50.52
CA ILE A 533 -1.40 -10.28 49.35
C ILE A 533 -0.58 -9.85 48.14
N VAL A 534 -0.28 -10.80 47.24
CA VAL A 534 0.19 -10.50 45.88
C VAL A 534 -1.03 -10.60 44.97
N PRO A 535 -1.57 -9.48 44.47
CA PRO A 535 -2.68 -9.52 43.53
C PRO A 535 -2.30 -10.36 42.32
N THR A 536 -3.19 -11.28 41.90
CA THR A 536 -2.99 -12.05 40.65
C THR A 536 -3.21 -11.20 39.41
N VAL A 537 -3.79 -10.01 39.57
CA VAL A 537 -4.14 -9.03 38.54
C VAL A 537 -3.85 -7.66 39.12
N SER A 538 -3.27 -6.76 38.33
CA SER A 538 -3.03 -5.39 38.77
C SER A 538 -4.35 -4.73 39.22
N GLU A 539 -4.31 -4.11 40.41
CA GLU A 539 -5.44 -3.36 40.99
C GLU A 539 -5.78 -2.09 40.19
N PHE A 540 -4.95 -1.75 39.20
CA PHE A 540 -5.06 -0.54 38.37
C PHE A 540 -5.51 -0.83 36.94
N LEU A 541 -5.72 -2.10 36.56
CA LEU A 541 -6.24 -2.45 35.24
C LEU A 541 -7.77 -2.38 35.22
N PRO A 542 -8.37 -1.81 34.16
CA PRO A 542 -9.81 -1.90 33.99
C PRO A 542 -10.25 -3.34 33.70
N PRO A 543 -11.51 -3.71 34.03
CA PRO A 543 -12.00 -5.05 33.77
C PRO A 543 -12.25 -5.29 32.27
N ALA A 544 -12.03 -6.54 31.86
CA ALA A 544 -12.43 -7.09 30.57
C ALA A 544 -13.61 -8.05 30.75
N CYS A 545 -14.26 -8.42 29.64
CA CYS A 545 -15.24 -9.49 29.70
C CYS A 545 -14.55 -10.84 29.96
N GLN A 546 -15.14 -11.64 30.84
CA GLN A 546 -14.71 -13.02 31.13
C GLN A 546 -15.77 -14.06 30.81
N LYS A 547 -17.05 -13.69 30.70
CA LYS A 547 -18.13 -14.54 30.21
C LYS A 547 -19.17 -13.68 29.53
N GLY A 548 -19.71 -14.16 28.41
CA GLY A 548 -20.80 -13.50 27.72
C GLY A 548 -21.76 -14.48 27.09
N VAL A 549 -22.96 -14.01 26.80
CA VAL A 549 -24.00 -14.76 26.08
C VAL A 549 -24.42 -13.96 24.85
N ALA A 550 -24.96 -14.63 23.84
CA ALA A 550 -25.56 -13.91 22.72
C ALA A 550 -26.82 -13.18 23.15
N ARG A 551 -27.09 -12.03 22.53
CA ARG A 551 -28.36 -11.32 22.73
C ARG A 551 -29.52 -12.08 22.11
N ALA A 552 -30.73 -11.78 22.57
CA ALA A 552 -31.95 -12.48 22.17
C ALA A 552 -32.23 -12.40 20.66
N GLU A 553 -31.77 -11.32 20.01
CA GLU A 553 -31.90 -11.08 18.57
C GLU A 553 -30.93 -11.94 17.73
N TYR A 554 -29.88 -12.50 18.36
CA TYR A 554 -28.82 -13.27 17.70
C TYR A 554 -28.61 -14.66 18.33
N PRO A 555 -29.67 -15.49 18.47
CA PRO A 555 -29.57 -16.77 19.17
C PRO A 555 -28.55 -17.73 18.54
N GLY A 556 -28.28 -17.59 17.24
CA GLY A 556 -27.28 -18.38 16.51
C GLY A 556 -25.83 -18.10 16.89
N LEU A 557 -25.54 -17.03 17.65
CA LEU A 557 -24.17 -16.65 18.04
C LEU A 557 -23.80 -17.10 19.47
N GLY A 558 -24.66 -17.87 20.15
CA GLY A 558 -24.48 -18.22 21.57
C GLY A 558 -23.14 -18.86 21.90
N GLY A 559 -22.68 -19.84 21.10
CA GLY A 559 -21.39 -20.49 21.30
C GLY A 559 -20.21 -19.54 21.06
N LEU A 560 -20.31 -18.69 20.06
CA LEU A 560 -19.27 -17.71 19.73
C LEU A 560 -19.12 -16.64 20.82
N CYS A 561 -20.22 -16.05 21.27
CA CYS A 561 -20.18 -15.11 22.40
C CYS A 561 -19.65 -15.79 23.66
N SER A 562 -20.07 -17.03 23.95
CA SER A 562 -19.58 -17.78 25.11
C SER A 562 -18.08 -18.07 25.06
N TYR A 563 -17.50 -18.23 23.86
CA TYR A 563 -16.07 -18.45 23.68
C TYR A 563 -15.28 -17.14 23.69
N ALA A 564 -15.63 -16.20 22.81
CA ALA A 564 -14.84 -15.00 22.55
C ALA A 564 -14.84 -14.05 23.76
N CYS A 565 -16.00 -13.90 24.43
CA CYS A 565 -16.12 -13.06 25.61
C CYS A 565 -15.28 -13.57 26.80
N ASN A 566 -14.78 -14.82 26.80
CA ASN A 566 -13.86 -15.30 27.84
C ASN A 566 -12.47 -14.67 27.74
N PHE A 567 -12.14 -14.07 26.60
CA PHE A 567 -10.84 -13.47 26.29
C PHE A 567 -10.96 -11.95 26.03
N GLY A 568 -12.03 -11.31 26.49
CA GLY A 568 -12.27 -9.88 26.31
C GLY A 568 -12.86 -9.46 24.96
N PHE A 569 -12.84 -10.31 23.93
CA PHE A 569 -13.49 -10.00 22.64
C PHE A 569 -15.01 -10.24 22.75
N CYS A 570 -15.76 -9.20 23.14
CA CYS A 570 -17.19 -9.31 23.41
C CYS A 570 -17.98 -8.13 22.80
N PRO A 571 -18.25 -8.15 21.48
CA PRO A 571 -18.92 -7.05 20.80
C PRO A 571 -20.34 -6.80 21.32
N ILE A 572 -20.65 -5.56 21.73
CA ILE A 572 -21.88 -5.24 22.48
C ILE A 572 -23.15 -5.37 21.65
N HIS A 573 -23.09 -5.29 20.33
CA HIS A 573 -24.29 -5.41 19.48
C HIS A 573 -24.85 -6.83 19.39
N VAL A 574 -23.98 -7.84 19.51
CA VAL A 574 -24.36 -9.25 19.34
C VAL A 574 -24.18 -10.07 20.62
N CYS A 575 -23.29 -9.66 21.52
CA CYS A 575 -23.03 -10.30 22.79
C CYS A 575 -23.41 -9.41 23.99
N GLN A 576 -23.75 -10.04 25.10
CA GLN A 576 -23.91 -9.43 26.41
C GLN A 576 -22.88 -10.01 27.36
N CYS A 577 -21.99 -9.18 27.89
CA CYS A 577 -21.07 -9.58 28.94
C CYS A 577 -21.83 -9.82 30.25
N THR A 578 -21.70 -11.01 30.84
CA THR A 578 -22.39 -11.41 32.08
C THR A 578 -21.45 -11.47 33.27
N VAL A 579 -20.15 -11.64 33.05
CA VAL A 579 -19.11 -11.61 34.09
C VAL A 579 -17.93 -10.79 33.59
N GLN A 580 -17.52 -9.84 34.42
CA GLN A 580 -16.34 -9.00 34.19
C GLN A 580 -15.23 -9.41 35.15
N GLY A 581 -13.99 -9.23 34.73
CA GLY A 581 -12.82 -9.52 35.56
C GLY A 581 -11.53 -9.18 34.83
N ALA A 582 -10.43 -9.82 35.21
CA ALA A 582 -9.16 -9.63 34.53
C ALA A 582 -9.16 -10.18 33.11
N LEU A 583 -8.42 -9.52 32.22
CA LEU A 583 -8.24 -9.98 30.86
C LEU A 583 -7.48 -11.32 30.85
N THR A 584 -8.11 -12.35 30.30
CA THR A 584 -7.43 -13.60 29.98
C THR A 584 -6.80 -13.46 28.60
N ARG A 585 -5.48 -13.62 28.48
CA ARG A 585 -4.80 -13.55 27.18
C ARG A 585 -5.39 -14.60 26.23
N PRO A 586 -5.87 -14.22 25.03
CA PRO A 586 -6.42 -15.17 24.08
C PRO A 586 -5.34 -16.16 23.60
N PRO A 587 -5.73 -17.38 23.19
CA PRO A 587 -4.81 -18.29 22.51
C PRO A 587 -4.18 -17.63 21.27
N PRO A 588 -2.93 -17.99 20.92
CA PRO A 588 -2.31 -17.52 19.70
C PRO A 588 -3.14 -17.86 18.47
N GLN A 589 -3.14 -16.95 17.48
CA GLN A 589 -3.78 -17.22 16.20
C GLN A 589 -3.01 -18.29 15.42
N LYS A 590 -3.73 -19.20 14.76
CA LYS A 590 -3.19 -20.16 13.81
C LYS A 590 -2.99 -19.43 12.46
N PRO A 591 -1.75 -19.34 11.94
CA PRO A 591 -1.48 -18.65 10.68
C PRO A 591 -2.34 -19.19 9.53
N GLY A 592 -2.90 -18.29 8.72
CA GLY A 592 -3.73 -18.63 7.56
C GLY A 592 -5.16 -19.11 7.86
N VAL A 593 -5.55 -19.25 9.13
CA VAL A 593 -6.91 -19.66 9.52
C VAL A 593 -7.78 -18.43 9.74
N THR A 594 -8.88 -18.33 8.99
CA THR A 594 -9.91 -17.29 9.16
C THR A 594 -11.29 -17.93 9.26
N GLY A 595 -12.25 -17.20 9.82
CA GLY A 595 -13.64 -17.65 9.94
C GLY A 595 -14.60 -16.55 9.49
N LYS A 596 -15.70 -16.94 8.85
CA LYS A 596 -16.80 -16.04 8.49
C LYS A 596 -18.13 -16.64 8.92
N PRO A 597 -19.14 -15.84 9.30
CA PRO A 597 -20.45 -16.35 9.68
C PRO A 597 -21.14 -17.02 8.49
N SER A 598 -21.84 -18.14 8.73
CA SER A 598 -22.72 -18.76 7.75
C SER A 598 -24.06 -18.01 7.70
N GLY A 599 -24.65 -17.87 6.51
CA GLY A 599 -25.97 -17.25 6.34
C GLY A 599 -26.01 -15.71 6.36
N GLY A 600 -24.87 -15.02 6.24
CA GLY A 600 -24.82 -13.56 6.06
C GLY A 600 -25.18 -12.73 7.31
N VAL A 601 -25.17 -13.36 8.49
CA VAL A 601 -25.36 -12.66 9.77
C VAL A 601 -24.17 -11.74 10.03
N ASN A 602 -24.41 -10.49 10.47
CA ASN A 602 -23.33 -9.67 11.02
C ASN A 602 -22.96 -10.23 12.40
N ASP A 603 -21.80 -10.88 12.49
CA ASP A 603 -21.30 -11.50 13.71
C ASP A 603 -20.23 -10.64 14.42
N GLU A 604 -20.02 -9.40 13.99
CA GLU A 604 -19.02 -8.49 14.56
C GLU A 604 -17.61 -9.13 14.66
N ASN A 605 -17.22 -9.89 13.63
CA ASN A 605 -15.95 -10.63 13.53
C ASN A 605 -15.75 -11.78 14.55
N LEU A 606 -16.80 -12.23 15.22
CA LEU A 606 -16.73 -13.34 16.18
C LEU A 606 -16.20 -14.63 15.56
N CYS A 607 -16.67 -15.02 14.37
CA CYS A 607 -16.19 -16.21 13.66
C CYS A 607 -14.71 -16.07 13.32
N ASN A 608 -14.25 -14.89 12.88
CA ASN A 608 -12.85 -14.70 12.57
C ASN A 608 -11.97 -14.80 13.82
N PHE A 609 -12.40 -14.15 14.92
CA PHE A 609 -11.70 -14.22 16.20
C PHE A 609 -11.60 -15.66 16.73
N ALA A 610 -12.70 -16.40 16.65
CA ALA A 610 -12.83 -17.76 17.17
C ALA A 610 -12.10 -18.81 16.31
N CYS A 611 -12.37 -18.83 14.99
CA CYS A 611 -11.81 -19.85 14.09
C CYS A 611 -10.29 -19.72 13.98
N SER A 612 -9.76 -18.48 13.92
CA SER A 612 -8.30 -18.25 13.93
C SER A 612 -7.64 -18.77 15.21
N ARG A 613 -8.39 -19.08 16.27
CA ARG A 613 -7.89 -19.58 17.57
C ARG A 613 -8.34 -21.02 17.88
N GLY A 614 -8.83 -21.74 16.86
CA GLY A 614 -9.15 -23.15 16.96
C GLY A 614 -10.54 -23.49 17.48
N TYR A 615 -11.42 -22.50 17.69
CA TYR A 615 -12.84 -22.72 17.96
C TYR A 615 -13.66 -22.27 16.75
N CYS A 616 -14.11 -23.20 15.91
CA CYS A 616 -14.87 -22.87 14.70
C CYS A 616 -16.18 -23.71 14.65
N PRO A 617 -17.27 -23.22 15.26
CA PRO A 617 -18.56 -23.91 15.27
C PRO A 617 -19.24 -23.91 13.87
N ASP A 618 -20.25 -24.75 13.66
CA ASP A 618 -20.91 -24.96 12.34
C ASP A 618 -21.55 -23.70 11.73
N ASN A 619 -21.88 -22.72 12.57
CA ASN A 619 -22.36 -21.41 12.14
C ASN A 619 -21.22 -20.48 11.64
N CYS A 620 -19.97 -20.97 11.63
CA CYS A 620 -18.83 -20.35 10.99
C CYS A 620 -18.32 -21.22 9.84
N VAL A 621 -18.13 -20.60 8.68
CA VAL A 621 -17.44 -21.20 7.55
C VAL A 621 -15.96 -20.86 7.68
N LEU A 622 -15.09 -21.88 7.70
CA LEU A 622 -13.66 -21.67 7.54
C LEU A 622 -13.43 -20.99 6.20
N GLY A 623 -12.97 -19.74 6.26
CA GLY A 623 -12.67 -18.99 5.06
C GLY A 623 -11.40 -19.53 4.43
N SER A 624 -11.46 -19.97 3.17
CA SER A 624 -10.43 -19.52 2.25
C SER A 624 -10.55 -17.99 2.16
N SER A 625 -9.43 -17.30 2.00
CA SER A 625 -9.28 -15.84 2.14
C SER A 625 -10.13 -14.96 1.20
N ASP A 626 -11.11 -15.50 0.48
CA ASP A 626 -11.90 -14.76 -0.50
C ASP A 626 -13.28 -14.35 0.06
N PRO A 627 -13.71 -13.09 -0.15
CA PRO A 627 -15.09 -12.65 0.13
C PRO A 627 -16.11 -13.49 -0.66
N ALA A 628 -17.32 -13.64 -0.11
CA ALA A 628 -18.42 -14.29 -0.83
C ALA A 628 -18.75 -13.48 -2.11
N PRO A 629 -19.10 -14.15 -3.23
CA PRO A 629 -19.42 -13.46 -4.47
C PRO A 629 -20.69 -12.62 -4.31
N ASP A 630 -20.59 -11.35 -4.67
CA ASP A 630 -21.74 -10.44 -4.84
C ASP A 630 -22.60 -10.97 -6.01
N PRO A 631 -23.93 -11.12 -5.87
CA PRO A 631 -24.81 -11.50 -6.98
C PRO A 631 -24.75 -10.55 -8.20
N ALA A 632 -24.29 -9.30 -8.01
CA ALA A 632 -23.99 -8.38 -9.10
C ALA A 632 -22.66 -8.68 -9.82
N ASP A 633 -21.85 -9.58 -9.26
CA ASP A 633 -20.52 -9.98 -9.72
C ASP A 633 -20.51 -11.31 -10.48
N GLU A 634 -21.68 -11.88 -10.79
CA GLU A 634 -21.80 -13.09 -11.61
C GLU A 634 -21.60 -12.79 -13.11
N CYS A 635 -20.91 -13.69 -13.83
CA CYS A 635 -20.77 -13.57 -15.28
C CYS A 635 -22.11 -13.70 -16.00
N ARG A 636 -22.38 -12.78 -16.92
CA ARG A 636 -23.60 -12.77 -17.73
C ARG A 636 -23.24 -12.75 -19.21
N PRO A 637 -23.63 -13.76 -20.00
CA PRO A 637 -23.41 -13.74 -21.45
C PRO A 637 -24.01 -12.51 -22.16
N SER A 638 -25.02 -11.86 -21.57
CA SER A 638 -25.60 -10.61 -22.07
C SER A 638 -24.66 -9.40 -22.00
N ASP A 639 -23.67 -9.43 -21.10
CA ASP A 639 -22.69 -8.36 -20.93
C ASP A 639 -21.55 -8.47 -21.97
N ASN A 640 -21.51 -9.56 -22.74
CA ASN A 640 -20.46 -9.80 -23.73
C ASN A 640 -20.50 -8.79 -24.87
N THR A 641 -19.32 -8.28 -25.22
CA THR A 641 -19.13 -7.30 -26.28
C THR A 641 -18.49 -7.89 -27.52
N PHE A 642 -17.86 -9.06 -27.39
CA PHE A 642 -17.25 -9.74 -28.52
C PHE A 642 -18.32 -10.19 -29.53
N LYS A 643 -18.13 -9.83 -30.80
CA LYS A 643 -18.94 -10.31 -31.91
C LYS A 643 -18.01 -10.84 -32.98
N ALA A 644 -18.29 -12.06 -33.47
CA ALA A 644 -17.50 -12.65 -34.54
C ALA A 644 -17.64 -11.78 -35.81
N GLU A 645 -16.53 -11.19 -36.23
CA GLU A 645 -16.45 -10.34 -37.43
C GLU A 645 -15.20 -10.70 -38.23
N THR A 646 -15.35 -10.82 -39.55
CA THR A 646 -14.21 -11.15 -40.41
C THR A 646 -13.37 -9.90 -40.66
N MET A 647 -12.16 -9.89 -40.12
CA MET A 647 -11.17 -8.85 -40.41
C MET A 647 -10.45 -9.14 -41.73
N ARG A 648 -9.96 -8.07 -42.40
CA ARG A 648 -9.08 -8.21 -43.57
C ARG A 648 -7.86 -9.05 -43.20
N THR A 649 -7.53 -10.03 -44.04
CA THR A 649 -6.29 -10.80 -43.91
C THR A 649 -5.07 -9.87 -44.04
N GLY A 650 -4.17 -9.93 -43.05
CA GLY A 650 -2.92 -9.18 -43.06
C GLY A 650 -2.00 -9.60 -44.20
N SER A 651 -1.11 -8.69 -44.59
CA SER A 651 -0.07 -8.91 -45.58
C SER A 651 1.20 -9.39 -44.88
N HIS A 652 1.84 -10.43 -45.43
CA HIS A 652 3.07 -10.99 -44.90
C HIS A 652 4.29 -10.17 -45.34
N TYR A 653 5.30 -10.10 -44.48
CA TYR A 653 6.59 -9.52 -44.82
C TYR A 653 7.31 -10.37 -45.88
N PRO A 654 7.68 -9.81 -47.05
CA PRO A 654 8.40 -10.56 -48.07
C PRO A 654 9.87 -10.83 -47.70
N TRP A 655 10.29 -12.10 -47.75
CA TRP A 655 11.67 -12.51 -47.40
C TRP A 655 12.77 -11.83 -48.21
N TYR A 656 12.53 -11.48 -49.47
CA TYR A 656 13.51 -10.79 -50.31
C TYR A 656 13.87 -9.37 -49.82
N LEU A 657 13.09 -8.81 -48.89
CA LEU A 657 13.41 -7.52 -48.26
C LEU A 657 14.42 -7.65 -47.12
N LEU A 658 14.76 -8.86 -46.68
CA LEU A 658 15.86 -9.07 -45.72
C LEU A 658 17.25 -8.87 -46.38
N ASP A 659 17.32 -8.83 -47.72
CA ASP A 659 18.55 -8.54 -48.46
C ASP A 659 18.82 -7.04 -48.51
N ALA A 660 19.99 -6.61 -48.04
CA ALA A 660 20.38 -5.19 -47.98
C ALA A 660 20.45 -4.47 -49.35
N GLU A 661 20.50 -5.22 -50.46
CA GLU A 661 20.53 -4.69 -51.84
C GLU A 661 19.12 -4.55 -52.47
N SER A 662 18.09 -5.00 -51.76
CA SER A 662 16.72 -5.02 -52.27
C SER A 662 16.03 -3.66 -52.10
N THR A 663 15.84 -2.93 -53.20
CA THR A 663 14.99 -1.73 -53.21
C THR A 663 13.55 -2.13 -53.54
N SER A 664 12.62 -1.99 -52.59
CA SER A 664 11.20 -2.20 -52.88
C SER A 664 10.70 -1.18 -53.91
N ALA A 665 10.02 -1.65 -54.97
CA ALA A 665 9.34 -0.79 -55.95
C ALA A 665 8.15 -0.02 -55.35
N LYS A 666 7.72 -0.36 -54.12
CA LYS A 666 6.63 0.27 -53.38
C LYS A 666 7.00 0.45 -51.90
N GLU A 667 6.80 1.64 -51.35
CA GLU A 667 7.14 1.92 -49.95
C GLU A 667 5.92 1.79 -49.04
N TYR A 668 5.59 0.56 -48.66
CA TYR A 668 4.54 0.28 -47.67
C TYR A 668 5.07 0.34 -46.24
N GLN A 669 4.24 0.89 -45.35
CA GLN A 669 4.37 0.79 -43.91
C GLN A 669 3.06 0.22 -43.35
N TYR A 670 3.19 -0.71 -42.40
CA TYR A 670 2.03 -1.27 -41.71
C TYR A 670 2.01 -0.82 -40.25
N ILE A 671 0.79 -0.66 -39.73
CA ILE A 671 0.52 -0.60 -38.30
C ILE A 671 -0.58 -1.60 -37.96
N THR A 672 -0.31 -2.50 -37.03
CA THR A 672 -1.29 -3.41 -36.46
C THR A 672 -1.88 -2.80 -35.20
N ILE A 673 -3.18 -2.51 -35.19
CA ILE A 673 -3.90 -2.03 -34.01
C ILE A 673 -4.70 -3.19 -33.44
N VAL A 674 -4.47 -3.50 -32.16
CA VAL A 674 -5.13 -4.57 -31.41
C VAL A 674 -6.07 -3.95 -30.38
N ASN A 675 -7.37 -4.13 -30.58
CA ASN A 675 -8.42 -3.59 -29.72
C ASN A 675 -8.95 -4.67 -28.77
N LEU A 676 -8.46 -4.69 -27.53
CA LEU A 676 -8.95 -5.57 -26.46
C LEU A 676 -9.74 -4.77 -25.42
N THR A 677 -10.49 -3.76 -25.89
CA THR A 677 -11.45 -2.97 -25.09
C THR A 677 -12.88 -3.39 -25.43
N PRO A 678 -13.88 -3.10 -24.58
CA PRO A 678 -15.29 -3.35 -24.92
C PRO A 678 -15.87 -2.37 -25.95
N TYR A 679 -15.06 -1.43 -26.45
CA TYR A 679 -15.49 -0.36 -27.35
C TYR A 679 -15.05 -0.62 -28.79
N ARG A 680 -15.89 -0.28 -29.76
CA ARG A 680 -15.49 -0.28 -31.18
C ARG A 680 -14.67 0.97 -31.46
N PHE A 681 -13.54 0.80 -32.15
CA PHE A 681 -12.82 1.93 -32.74
C PHE A 681 -13.36 2.15 -34.14
N LYS A 682 -14.11 3.25 -34.32
CA LYS A 682 -14.75 3.56 -35.58
C LYS A 682 -13.93 4.58 -36.34
N TYR A 683 -13.61 4.25 -37.58
CA TYR A 683 -12.74 5.06 -38.44
C TYR A 683 -13.50 6.25 -39.02
N LEU A 684 -12.97 7.45 -38.81
CA LEU A 684 -13.57 8.71 -39.26
C LEU A 684 -13.08 9.07 -40.66
N LYS A 685 -13.72 8.50 -41.68
CA LYS A 685 -13.35 8.64 -43.10
C LYS A 685 -13.29 10.09 -43.59
N ASP A 686 -14.18 10.95 -43.12
CA ASP A 686 -14.29 12.34 -43.58
C ASP A 686 -13.23 13.28 -42.99
N SER A 687 -12.68 12.93 -41.81
CA SER A 687 -11.65 13.73 -41.14
C SER A 687 -10.23 13.21 -41.39
N SER A 688 -10.12 11.92 -41.72
CA SER A 688 -8.84 11.26 -41.98
C SER A 688 -8.28 11.69 -43.33
N ASN A 689 -7.01 12.07 -43.35
CA ASN A 689 -6.41 12.80 -44.46
C ASN A 689 -4.97 12.36 -44.72
N PHE A 690 -4.60 12.23 -46.00
CA PHE A 690 -3.31 11.67 -46.42
C PHE A 690 -2.74 12.48 -47.60
N HIS A 691 -1.59 13.10 -47.40
CA HIS A 691 -0.84 13.82 -48.43
C HIS A 691 0.38 13.00 -48.85
N GLN A 692 0.48 12.70 -50.16
CA GLN A 692 1.55 11.85 -50.72
C GLN A 692 1.63 10.44 -50.10
N ILE A 693 0.54 10.02 -49.44
CA ILE A 693 0.36 8.69 -48.84
C ILE A 693 -1.00 8.15 -49.32
N ARG A 694 -1.04 6.88 -49.72
CA ARG A 694 -2.30 6.14 -49.91
C ARG A 694 -2.50 5.25 -48.70
N ALA A 695 -3.68 5.29 -48.08
CA ALA A 695 -3.90 4.62 -46.81
C ALA A 695 -5.13 3.71 -46.84
N ASP A 696 -5.06 2.60 -46.12
CA ASP A 696 -6.18 1.69 -45.87
C ASP A 696 -6.36 1.50 -44.37
N PHE A 697 -7.38 2.19 -43.83
CA PHE A 697 -7.84 2.13 -42.46
C PHE A 697 -9.35 1.82 -42.46
N ASP A 698 -9.80 1.11 -41.43
CA ASP A 698 -11.21 0.80 -41.23
C ASP A 698 -11.51 0.62 -39.74
N ASP A 699 -12.76 0.37 -39.42
CA ASP A 699 -13.22 0.05 -38.07
C ASP A 699 -12.47 -1.15 -37.47
N ILE A 700 -12.29 -1.13 -36.15
CA ILE A 700 -11.66 -2.21 -35.38
C ILE A 700 -12.62 -2.59 -34.24
N PRO A 701 -13.37 -3.70 -34.40
CA PRO A 701 -14.31 -4.17 -33.38
C PRO A 701 -13.63 -4.54 -32.06
N PRO A 702 -14.38 -4.59 -30.94
CA PRO A 702 -13.93 -5.18 -29.69
C PRO A 702 -13.37 -6.60 -29.90
N GLY A 703 -12.22 -6.90 -29.32
CA GLY A 703 -11.59 -8.22 -29.39
C GLY A 703 -10.85 -8.55 -30.69
N HIS A 704 -10.74 -7.60 -31.62
CA HIS A 704 -10.14 -7.84 -32.93
C HIS A 704 -8.86 -7.04 -33.13
N ALA A 705 -8.06 -7.46 -34.10
CA ALA A 705 -6.89 -6.73 -34.57
C ALA A 705 -7.00 -6.43 -36.06
N ARG A 706 -6.40 -5.32 -36.50
CA ARG A 706 -6.32 -4.95 -37.92
C ARG A 706 -4.94 -4.43 -38.26
N GLN A 707 -4.35 -4.96 -39.33
CA GLN A 707 -3.18 -4.37 -39.98
C GLN A 707 -3.64 -3.28 -40.96
N CYS A 708 -3.39 -2.02 -40.63
CA CYS A 708 -3.65 -0.87 -41.48
C CYS A 708 -2.44 -0.61 -42.39
N VAL A 709 -2.69 0.00 -43.56
CA VAL A 709 -1.68 0.20 -44.60
C VAL A 709 -1.45 1.68 -44.85
N MET A 710 -0.19 2.07 -44.99
CA MET A 710 0.26 3.39 -45.44
C MET A 710 1.29 3.21 -46.55
N GLU A 711 0.94 3.55 -47.80
CA GLU A 711 1.80 3.48 -48.98
C GLU A 711 2.33 4.88 -49.30
N TYR A 712 3.63 5.08 -49.12
CA TYR A 712 4.33 6.34 -49.40
C TYR A 712 4.62 6.50 -50.90
N ALA A 713 4.58 7.73 -51.40
CA ALA A 713 4.84 8.03 -52.81
C ALA A 713 6.31 7.76 -53.19
N VAL A 714 6.55 6.99 -54.26
CA VAL A 714 7.89 6.61 -54.73
C VAL A 714 8.58 7.65 -55.64
N SER A 715 7.92 8.77 -55.99
CA SER A 715 8.51 9.91 -56.74
C SER A 715 7.79 11.24 -56.46
N GLY A 716 8.52 12.37 -56.39
CA GLY A 716 7.95 13.71 -56.10
C GLY A 716 8.92 14.69 -55.40
N ALA A 717 8.55 15.97 -55.30
CA ALA A 717 9.50 17.08 -55.02
C ALA A 717 10.01 17.26 -53.57
N SER A 718 9.51 16.52 -52.57
CA SER A 718 10.13 16.48 -51.24
C SER A 718 9.53 15.39 -50.35
N ARG A 719 10.30 14.35 -50.00
CA ARG A 719 9.84 13.25 -49.12
C ARG A 719 9.66 13.68 -47.65
N VAL A 720 10.10 14.88 -47.28
CA VAL A 720 9.87 15.44 -45.92
C VAL A 720 8.42 15.91 -45.70
N ASP A 721 7.61 15.99 -46.77
CA ASP A 721 6.22 16.45 -46.72
C ASP A 721 5.19 15.31 -46.74
N ASP A 722 5.64 14.04 -46.80
CA ASP A 722 4.76 12.85 -46.72
C ASP A 722 4.09 12.80 -45.33
N LYS A 723 2.79 13.06 -45.27
CA LYS A 723 2.04 13.19 -44.01
C LYS A 723 0.64 12.59 -44.12
N GLY A 724 0.24 11.81 -43.13
CA GLY A 724 -1.11 11.24 -43.04
C GLY A 724 -1.63 11.19 -41.61
N GLU A 725 -2.94 11.23 -41.44
CA GLU A 725 -3.64 11.18 -40.15
C GLU A 725 -4.93 10.37 -40.29
N ALA A 726 -5.02 9.26 -39.56
CA ALA A 726 -6.20 8.41 -39.47
C ALA A 726 -6.87 8.63 -38.10
N TYR A 727 -8.08 9.18 -38.09
CA TYR A 727 -8.81 9.51 -36.88
C TYR A 727 -9.82 8.42 -36.52
N TYR A 728 -9.95 8.16 -35.22
CA TYR A 728 -10.86 7.18 -34.66
C TYR A 728 -11.71 7.80 -33.55
N GLU A 729 -13.00 7.45 -33.53
CA GLU A 729 -13.85 7.59 -32.35
C GLU A 729 -13.95 6.27 -31.60
N VAL A 730 -13.93 6.33 -30.27
CA VAL A 730 -14.12 5.18 -29.39
C VAL A 730 -15.60 5.09 -29.02
N VAL A 731 -16.35 4.29 -29.76
CA VAL A 731 -17.83 4.24 -29.69
C VAL A 731 -18.29 3.88 -28.28
N GLY A 732 -19.25 4.65 -27.75
CA GLY A 732 -19.75 4.50 -26.39
C GLY A 732 -18.98 5.30 -25.33
N THR A 733 -18.00 6.11 -25.75
CA THR A 733 -17.24 7.02 -24.89
C THR A 733 -17.14 8.41 -25.52
N ALA A 734 -16.57 9.38 -24.79
CA ALA A 734 -16.23 10.70 -25.33
C ALA A 734 -14.83 10.74 -25.98
N ARG A 735 -14.14 9.60 -26.08
CA ARG A 735 -12.70 9.53 -26.40
C ARG A 735 -12.45 9.43 -27.90
N ARG A 736 -11.32 10.00 -28.31
CA ARG A 736 -10.82 9.94 -29.68
C ARG A 736 -9.33 9.72 -29.67
N PHE A 737 -8.81 9.11 -30.73
CA PHE A 737 -7.38 9.00 -30.95
C PHE A 737 -7.08 9.05 -32.45
N ASN A 738 -5.81 9.16 -32.81
CA ASN A 738 -5.41 9.07 -34.19
C ASN A 738 -4.06 8.36 -34.35
N ILE A 739 -3.85 7.87 -35.57
CA ILE A 739 -2.58 7.33 -36.03
C ILE A 739 -2.03 8.28 -37.08
N LYS A 740 -0.78 8.70 -36.90
CA LYS A 740 -0.13 9.63 -37.85
C LYS A 740 1.02 8.94 -38.57
N ALA A 741 1.10 9.21 -39.86
CA ALA A 741 2.21 8.84 -40.73
C ALA A 741 3.09 10.07 -40.96
N ARG A 742 4.40 9.98 -40.69
CA ARG A 742 5.37 11.07 -40.86
C ARG A 742 6.69 10.55 -41.44
N THR A 743 7.55 11.47 -41.87
CA THR A 743 8.94 11.19 -42.24
C THR A 743 9.91 12.05 -41.43
N HIS A 744 11.10 11.52 -41.15
CA HIS A 744 12.23 12.21 -40.53
C HIS A 744 13.47 11.93 -41.40
N ILE A 745 13.87 12.90 -42.22
CA ILE A 745 14.93 12.72 -43.23
C ILE A 745 16.00 13.82 -43.05
N PRO A 746 17.30 13.49 -43.07
CA PRO A 746 17.87 12.14 -43.18
C PRO A 746 17.84 11.38 -41.84
N HIS A 747 17.47 10.10 -41.87
CA HIS A 747 17.54 9.19 -40.72
C HIS A 747 17.61 7.73 -41.20
N GLN A 748 18.23 6.83 -40.41
CA GLN A 748 18.37 5.40 -40.76
C GLN A 748 17.02 4.72 -40.96
N TYR A 749 16.09 4.95 -40.04
CA TYR A 749 14.66 4.67 -40.22
C TYR A 749 14.00 6.00 -40.60
N PRO A 750 13.66 6.29 -41.86
CA PRO A 750 13.11 7.60 -42.24
C PRO A 750 11.59 7.73 -42.04
N ARG A 751 10.86 6.61 -41.98
CA ARG A 751 9.40 6.60 -41.76
C ARG A 751 9.08 6.56 -40.26
N ARG A 752 7.97 7.20 -39.89
CA ARG A 752 7.51 7.35 -38.51
C ARG A 752 6.04 7.03 -38.43
N THR A 753 5.70 6.09 -37.55
CA THR A 753 4.34 5.83 -37.11
C THR A 753 4.14 6.46 -35.75
N ILE A 754 3.11 7.32 -35.59
CA ILE A 754 2.78 7.92 -34.31
C ILE A 754 1.41 7.38 -33.86
N VAL A 755 1.36 6.86 -32.64
CA VAL A 755 0.12 6.56 -31.95
C VAL A 755 -0.17 7.72 -31.01
N ASP A 756 -1.23 8.48 -31.28
CA ASP A 756 -1.60 9.67 -30.49
C ASP A 756 -2.95 9.44 -29.80
N LEU A 757 -2.88 9.15 -28.50
CA LEU A 757 -4.02 8.94 -27.62
C LEU A 757 -4.30 10.18 -26.73
N ASP A 758 -3.83 11.37 -27.10
CA ASP A 758 -4.05 12.58 -26.29
C ASP A 758 -5.54 12.96 -26.17
N GLY A 759 -6.33 12.75 -27.24
CA GLY A 759 -7.80 12.84 -27.17
C GLY A 759 -8.45 11.81 -26.24
N TRP A 760 -7.66 10.87 -25.74
CA TRP A 760 -8.00 9.88 -24.72
C TRP A 760 -7.35 10.20 -23.37
N GLY A 761 -6.41 11.15 -23.30
CA GLY A 761 -5.62 11.47 -22.12
C GLY A 761 -4.55 10.43 -21.78
N LEU A 762 -4.08 9.66 -22.76
CA LEU A 762 -3.10 8.57 -22.58
C LEU A 762 -1.74 8.86 -23.28
N GLY A 763 -1.51 10.11 -23.67
CA GLY A 763 -0.27 10.56 -24.30
C GLY A 763 -0.09 10.08 -25.74
N ALA A 764 1.14 10.21 -26.24
CA ALA A 764 1.51 9.81 -27.60
C ALA A 764 2.91 9.19 -27.65
N ARG A 765 3.12 8.29 -28.61
CA ARG A 765 4.45 7.74 -28.92
C ARG A 765 4.73 7.73 -30.41
N GLU A 766 5.92 8.19 -30.75
CA GLU A 766 6.51 8.07 -32.08
C GLU A 766 7.38 6.82 -32.16
N TYR A 767 7.13 6.01 -33.18
CA TYR A 767 7.82 4.77 -33.47
C TYR A 767 8.75 4.97 -34.66
N GLU A 768 9.95 4.40 -34.55
CA GLU A 768 10.80 4.15 -35.71
C GLU A 768 10.27 2.92 -36.43
N ASP A 769 10.04 3.07 -37.73
CA ASP A 769 9.54 1.97 -38.55
C ASP A 769 10.74 1.13 -39.03
N PRO A 770 10.86 -0.16 -38.62
CA PRO A 770 12.09 -0.93 -38.76
C PRO A 770 12.50 -1.22 -40.20
N ASP A 771 11.55 -1.43 -41.10
CA ASP A 771 11.80 -1.68 -42.53
C ASP A 771 10.53 -1.39 -43.36
N THR A 772 10.66 -1.38 -44.69
CA THR A 772 9.53 -1.48 -45.61
C THR A 772 8.73 -2.75 -45.31
N GLN A 773 7.41 -2.64 -45.21
CA GLN A 773 6.50 -3.78 -44.99
C GLN A 773 6.63 -4.51 -43.64
N ALA A 774 7.47 -4.05 -42.71
CA ALA A 774 7.43 -4.51 -41.31
C ALA A 774 6.32 -3.76 -40.54
N SER A 775 5.55 -4.47 -39.70
CA SER A 775 4.43 -3.86 -38.98
C SER A 775 4.85 -3.30 -37.62
N VAL A 776 4.49 -2.04 -37.35
CA VAL A 776 4.48 -1.49 -35.98
C VAL A 776 3.22 -2.00 -35.29
N THR A 777 3.32 -2.45 -34.05
CA THR A 777 2.15 -2.98 -33.31
C THR A 777 1.76 -2.03 -32.18
N PHE A 778 0.46 -1.77 -32.06
CA PHE A 778 -0.15 -1.08 -30.94
C PHE A 778 -1.26 -1.93 -30.32
N VAL A 779 -1.10 -2.25 -29.04
CA VAL A 779 -2.07 -2.98 -28.21
C VAL A 779 -2.64 -2.07 -27.13
N ILE A 780 -3.96 -2.14 -26.94
CA ILE A 780 -4.69 -1.48 -25.84
C ILE A 780 -5.79 -2.39 -25.28
N THR A 781 -5.98 -2.36 -23.96
CA THR A 781 -7.09 -3.00 -23.24
C THR A 781 -7.56 -2.10 -22.09
N GLY A 782 -8.73 -2.38 -21.51
CA GLY A 782 -9.30 -1.61 -20.41
C GLY A 782 -10.65 -0.98 -20.74
N SER A 783 -11.16 -0.17 -19.82
CA SER A 783 -12.43 0.56 -19.97
C SER A 783 -12.46 1.85 -19.16
N GLU A 784 -13.48 2.70 -19.33
CA GLU A 784 -13.68 3.89 -18.50
C GLU A 784 -13.82 3.53 -17.01
N SER A 785 -14.42 2.38 -16.69
CA SER A 785 -14.59 1.91 -15.32
C SER A 785 -13.32 1.28 -14.73
N TYR A 786 -12.59 0.50 -15.54
CA TYR A 786 -11.43 -0.28 -15.09
C TYR A 786 -10.12 0.50 -15.14
N GLY A 787 -10.03 1.52 -16.01
CA GLY A 787 -8.78 2.12 -16.45
C GLY A 787 -8.17 1.38 -17.64
N TYR A 788 -7.18 1.99 -18.28
CA TYR A 788 -6.59 1.49 -19.53
C TYR A 788 -5.16 0.98 -19.34
N HIS A 789 -4.78 -0.02 -20.15
CA HIS A 789 -3.41 -0.45 -20.38
C HIS A 789 -3.09 -0.37 -21.86
N HIS A 790 -1.92 0.15 -22.22
CA HIS A 790 -1.50 0.32 -23.60
C HIS A 790 0.01 0.10 -23.77
N SER A 791 0.39 -0.35 -24.95
CA SER A 791 1.77 -0.74 -25.30
C SER A 791 2.76 0.42 -25.53
N MET A 792 2.28 1.68 -25.50
CA MET A 792 3.16 2.84 -25.75
C MET A 792 4.22 3.04 -24.67
N THR A 793 4.00 2.62 -23.43
CA THR A 793 4.97 2.82 -22.34
C THR A 793 4.92 1.68 -21.33
N TRP A 794 6.07 1.33 -20.77
CA TRP A 794 6.18 0.35 -19.70
C TRP A 794 5.36 0.75 -18.47
N GLY A 795 5.26 2.05 -18.17
CA GLY A 795 4.48 2.57 -17.04
C GLY A 795 2.97 2.35 -17.14
N SER A 796 2.46 1.88 -18.28
CA SER A 796 1.05 1.56 -18.45
C SER A 796 0.67 0.22 -17.78
N SER A 797 1.62 -0.61 -17.36
CA SER A 797 1.38 -1.93 -16.78
C SER A 797 2.52 -2.35 -15.85
N ASP A 798 2.21 -3.02 -14.75
CA ASP A 798 3.23 -3.42 -13.76
C ASP A 798 4.11 -4.59 -14.27
N ASP A 799 5.34 -4.69 -13.74
CA ASP A 799 6.25 -5.82 -14.05
C ASP A 799 5.69 -7.15 -13.50
N ASN A 800 4.93 -7.12 -12.39
CA ASN A 800 4.13 -8.22 -11.86
C ASN A 800 2.67 -8.19 -12.36
N TRP A 801 2.50 -8.22 -13.68
CA TRP A 801 1.21 -8.03 -14.32
C TRP A 801 0.16 -9.08 -13.90
N MET A 802 0.52 -10.34 -13.59
CA MET A 802 -0.46 -11.35 -13.15
C MET A 802 -1.05 -10.97 -11.79
N SER A 803 -0.22 -10.54 -10.85
CA SER A 803 -0.62 -10.00 -9.55
C SER A 803 -1.44 -8.71 -9.68
N SER A 804 -1.15 -7.87 -10.68
CA SER A 804 -1.95 -6.68 -10.99
C SER A 804 -3.41 -7.01 -11.34
N ILE A 805 -3.66 -8.18 -11.95
CA ILE A 805 -5.00 -8.66 -12.34
C ILE A 805 -5.47 -9.88 -11.56
N ARG A 806 -4.89 -10.14 -10.37
CA ARG A 806 -5.18 -11.33 -9.54
C ARG A 806 -6.67 -11.60 -9.41
N ASP A 807 -7.47 -10.59 -9.11
CA ASP A 807 -8.92 -10.72 -8.91
C ASP A 807 -9.66 -11.22 -10.16
N SER A 808 -9.09 -11.01 -11.35
CA SER A 808 -9.66 -11.48 -12.62
C SER A 808 -9.23 -12.89 -13.01
N ILE A 809 -8.07 -13.37 -12.52
CA ILE A 809 -7.50 -14.64 -12.95
C ILE A 809 -7.47 -15.72 -11.86
N LYS A 810 -7.57 -15.37 -10.57
CA LYS A 810 -7.39 -16.31 -9.45
C LYS A 810 -8.32 -17.52 -9.52
N ASP A 811 -9.53 -17.36 -10.04
CA ASP A 811 -10.53 -18.42 -10.13
C ASP A 811 -10.46 -19.23 -11.42
N ARG A 812 -9.63 -18.81 -12.38
CA ARG A 812 -9.41 -19.54 -13.63
C ARG A 812 -8.48 -20.72 -13.39
N LYS A 813 -8.65 -21.78 -14.18
CA LYS A 813 -7.66 -22.86 -14.26
C LYS A 813 -6.37 -22.35 -14.91
N LEU A 814 -5.20 -22.89 -14.54
CA LEU A 814 -3.91 -22.50 -15.11
C LEU A 814 -3.92 -22.54 -16.64
N LYS A 815 -4.52 -23.58 -17.24
CA LYS A 815 -4.64 -23.73 -18.71
C LYS A 815 -5.52 -22.68 -19.40
N HIS A 816 -6.31 -21.91 -18.65
CA HIS A 816 -7.18 -20.86 -19.20
C HIS A 816 -6.59 -19.46 -19.10
N VAL A 817 -5.50 -19.29 -18.35
CA VAL A 817 -4.74 -18.03 -18.26
C VAL A 817 -3.80 -17.94 -19.45
N VAL A 818 -3.84 -16.81 -20.16
CA VAL A 818 -2.95 -16.56 -21.29
C VAL A 818 -1.66 -15.91 -20.80
N MET A 819 -0.49 -16.43 -21.18
CA MET A 819 0.78 -15.84 -20.80
C MET A 819 1.80 -15.81 -21.96
N PRO A 820 2.68 -14.80 -22.01
CA PRO A 820 3.77 -14.80 -22.98
C PRO A 820 4.83 -15.84 -22.60
N GLY A 821 5.42 -16.46 -23.62
CA GLY A 821 6.55 -17.38 -23.46
C GLY A 821 7.75 -17.03 -24.34
N THR A 822 8.90 -17.61 -24.00
CA THR A 822 10.15 -17.42 -24.75
C THR A 822 10.74 -18.77 -25.15
N HIS A 823 11.18 -18.84 -26.41
CA HIS A 823 11.81 -20.03 -26.98
C HIS A 823 13.33 -20.01 -26.75
N ASP A 824 13.92 -21.15 -26.38
CA ASP A 824 15.35 -21.27 -26.05
C ASP A 824 15.84 -20.12 -25.14
N SER A 825 15.12 -19.90 -24.05
CA SER A 825 15.10 -18.65 -23.27
C SER A 825 16.46 -18.23 -22.71
N GLY A 826 17.37 -19.18 -22.53
CA GLY A 826 18.73 -18.94 -22.04
C GLY A 826 19.71 -18.41 -23.09
N MET A 827 19.31 -18.29 -24.36
CA MET A 827 20.17 -17.89 -25.46
C MET A 827 20.16 -16.37 -25.69
N SER A 828 20.39 -15.62 -24.62
CA SER A 828 20.52 -14.15 -24.66
C SER A 828 21.92 -13.67 -25.08
N LYS A 829 22.90 -14.58 -25.09
CA LYS A 829 24.29 -14.37 -25.48
C LYS A 829 24.86 -15.67 -26.03
N ILE A 830 25.99 -15.59 -26.74
CA ILE A 830 26.78 -16.77 -27.10
C ILE A 830 27.83 -17.00 -26.00
N GLY A 831 27.65 -18.09 -25.26
CA GLY A 831 28.44 -18.51 -24.13
C GLY A 831 29.76 -19.19 -24.49
N LYS A 832 30.22 -20.06 -23.58
CA LYS A 832 31.55 -20.69 -23.63
C LYS A 832 31.72 -21.66 -24.81
N TYR A 833 30.72 -22.48 -25.06
CA TYR A 833 30.75 -23.51 -26.10
C TYR A 833 30.17 -22.98 -27.39
N LYS A 834 30.97 -22.95 -28.45
CA LYS A 834 30.64 -22.34 -29.76
C LYS A 834 30.91 -23.34 -30.89
N TRP A 835 30.13 -24.41 -30.94
CA TRP A 835 30.28 -25.50 -31.91
C TRP A 835 29.67 -25.12 -33.25
N GLY A 836 30.26 -24.11 -33.92
CA GLY A 836 29.68 -23.52 -35.14
C GLY A 836 28.53 -22.54 -34.89
N GLY A 837 28.08 -22.40 -33.63
CA GLY A 837 27.10 -21.40 -33.26
C GLY A 837 27.65 -19.97 -33.22
N THR A 838 26.89 -19.04 -33.79
CA THR A 838 27.15 -17.60 -33.85
C THR A 838 25.96 -16.82 -33.30
N GLU A 839 26.12 -15.52 -33.09
CA GLU A 839 24.97 -14.65 -32.75
C GLU A 839 23.89 -14.70 -33.84
N ALA A 840 24.28 -14.77 -35.10
CA ALA A 840 23.35 -14.81 -36.22
C ALA A 840 22.51 -16.09 -36.26
N ASN A 841 23.13 -17.25 -36.01
CA ASN A 841 22.46 -18.54 -36.24
C ASN A 841 21.98 -19.26 -34.97
N THR A 842 22.37 -18.81 -33.77
CA THR A 842 22.12 -19.54 -32.52
C THR A 842 21.50 -18.68 -31.41
N ARG A 843 21.71 -17.36 -31.38
CA ARG A 843 21.09 -16.50 -30.36
C ARG A 843 19.60 -16.33 -30.67
N THR A 844 18.73 -16.69 -29.72
CA THR A 844 17.28 -16.58 -29.89
C THR A 844 16.66 -15.48 -29.02
N GLN A 845 17.40 -14.87 -28.08
CA GLN A 845 16.87 -13.82 -27.21
C GLN A 845 17.75 -12.56 -27.18
N GLY A 846 17.11 -11.40 -27.09
CA GLY A 846 17.79 -10.09 -26.99
C GLY A 846 18.27 -9.76 -25.58
N GLY A 847 17.54 -10.21 -24.54
CA GLY A 847 17.86 -9.95 -23.13
C GLY A 847 17.88 -11.22 -22.28
N GLY A 848 18.49 -11.16 -21.10
CA GLY A 848 18.52 -12.26 -20.13
C GLY A 848 17.15 -12.60 -19.53
N ILE A 849 17.09 -13.62 -18.68
CA ILE A 849 15.83 -14.11 -18.08
C ILE A 849 15.13 -13.01 -17.29
N TYR A 850 15.89 -12.19 -16.55
CA TYR A 850 15.32 -11.05 -15.81
C TYR A 850 14.65 -10.03 -16.76
N THR A 851 15.26 -9.75 -17.91
CA THR A 851 14.70 -8.82 -18.90
C THR A 851 13.42 -9.37 -19.52
N GLN A 852 13.42 -10.67 -19.86
CA GLN A 852 12.25 -11.36 -20.40
C GLN A 852 11.09 -11.41 -19.38
N LEU A 853 11.39 -11.71 -18.11
CA LEU A 853 10.44 -11.69 -17.00
C LEU A 853 9.82 -10.30 -16.84
N ARG A 854 10.65 -9.26 -16.78
CA ARG A 854 10.14 -7.88 -16.76
C ARG A 854 9.28 -7.63 -17.98
N ALA A 855 9.76 -7.88 -19.20
CA ALA A 855 9.00 -7.64 -20.43
C ALA A 855 7.65 -8.37 -20.48
N GLY A 856 7.42 -9.41 -19.67
CA GLY A 856 6.11 -9.99 -19.39
C GLY A 856 6.04 -11.52 -19.47
N ALA A 857 7.12 -12.18 -19.88
CA ALA A 857 7.17 -13.62 -20.06
C ALA A 857 6.97 -14.38 -18.74
N ARG A 858 6.20 -15.47 -18.79
CA ARG A 858 5.95 -16.36 -17.64
C ARG A 858 6.08 -17.83 -17.98
N TYR A 859 6.39 -18.16 -19.24
CA TYR A 859 6.71 -19.51 -19.69
C TYR A 859 8.08 -19.50 -20.38
N PHE A 860 9.02 -20.31 -19.89
CA PHE A 860 10.40 -20.32 -20.36
C PHE A 860 10.78 -21.72 -20.82
N ASP A 861 11.05 -21.89 -22.12
CA ASP A 861 11.71 -23.08 -22.65
C ASP A 861 13.22 -22.99 -22.33
N LEU A 862 13.71 -23.89 -21.48
CA LEU A 862 15.09 -23.96 -21.01
C LEU A 862 15.67 -25.33 -21.39
N ARG A 863 16.84 -25.32 -22.04
CA ARG A 863 17.51 -26.54 -22.47
C ARG A 863 18.88 -26.69 -21.80
N PRO A 864 18.92 -27.14 -20.53
CA PRO A 864 20.16 -27.23 -19.78
C PRO A 864 21.01 -28.42 -20.23
N ALA A 865 22.30 -28.18 -20.45
CA ALA A 865 23.27 -29.24 -20.66
C ALA A 865 24.57 -28.97 -19.91
N THR A 866 25.26 -30.06 -19.55
CA THR A 866 26.55 -30.03 -18.85
C THR A 866 27.69 -30.53 -19.74
N VAL A 867 28.89 -30.03 -19.51
CA VAL A 867 30.12 -30.52 -20.13
C VAL A 867 31.07 -30.98 -19.01
N PRO A 868 31.49 -32.26 -18.97
CA PRO A 868 32.19 -32.84 -17.80
C PRO A 868 33.46 -32.13 -17.36
N ALA A 869 34.14 -31.44 -18.28
CA ALA A 869 35.39 -30.74 -17.99
C ALA A 869 35.22 -29.47 -17.13
N ASP A 870 33.99 -28.95 -17.03
CA ASP A 870 33.73 -27.63 -16.43
C ASP A 870 32.92 -27.67 -15.13
N GLY A 871 32.11 -28.71 -14.92
CA GLY A 871 31.07 -28.72 -13.87
C GLY A 871 29.93 -27.74 -14.16
N GLY A 872 28.75 -27.98 -13.59
CA GLY A 872 27.57 -27.13 -13.76
C GLY A 872 26.84 -27.27 -15.11
N PHE A 873 25.85 -26.39 -15.32
CA PHE A 873 24.93 -26.43 -16.46
C PHE A 873 24.87 -25.08 -17.19
N HIS A 874 24.85 -25.16 -18.52
CA HIS A 874 24.57 -24.04 -19.43
C HIS A 874 23.29 -24.31 -20.21
N LEU A 875 22.63 -23.27 -20.67
CA LEU A 875 21.48 -23.39 -21.55
C LEU A 875 22.00 -23.47 -22.99
N PHE A 876 21.52 -24.41 -23.81
CA PHE A 876 22.02 -24.63 -25.16
C PHE A 876 20.92 -24.45 -26.21
N HIS A 877 21.31 -23.93 -27.37
CA HIS A 877 20.54 -24.05 -28.60
C HIS A 877 21.43 -24.70 -29.66
N VAL A 878 20.98 -25.86 -30.13
CA VAL A 878 21.69 -26.72 -31.08
C VAL A 878 20.71 -27.19 -32.14
N VAL A 879 21.22 -27.44 -33.36
CA VAL A 879 20.40 -27.82 -34.52
C VAL A 879 19.67 -29.15 -34.29
N ASP A 880 20.40 -30.12 -33.74
CA ASP A 880 19.87 -31.43 -33.39
C ASP A 880 20.68 -31.95 -32.19
N TRP A 881 19.97 -32.36 -31.15
CA TRP A 881 20.58 -32.82 -29.89
C TRP A 881 21.17 -34.23 -30.02
N ASP A 882 20.62 -35.07 -30.90
CA ASP A 882 21.04 -36.46 -31.13
C ASP A 882 22.07 -36.61 -32.27
N ALA A 883 22.40 -35.51 -32.95
CA ALA A 883 23.31 -35.55 -34.09
C ALA A 883 24.72 -36.00 -33.69
N LEU A 884 25.33 -36.85 -34.53
CA LEU A 884 26.73 -37.29 -34.36
C LEU A 884 27.69 -36.10 -34.24
N VAL A 885 27.38 -34.99 -34.94
CA VAL A 885 28.05 -33.71 -34.80
C VAL A 885 27.04 -32.65 -34.36
N VAL A 886 27.21 -32.15 -33.14
CA VAL A 886 26.36 -31.11 -32.54
C VAL A 886 26.83 -29.74 -33.06
N LEU A 887 25.92 -29.03 -33.71
CA LEU A 887 26.14 -27.66 -34.18
C LEU A 887 25.26 -26.69 -33.38
N GLY A 888 25.86 -25.60 -32.90
CA GLY A 888 25.19 -24.58 -32.08
C GLY A 888 26.11 -24.02 -31.01
N ALA A 889 25.51 -23.53 -29.92
CA ALA A 889 26.25 -22.90 -28.83
C ALA A 889 25.52 -22.98 -27.49
N SER A 890 26.30 -22.88 -26.42
CA SER A 890 25.78 -22.54 -25.09
C SER A 890 25.42 -21.06 -25.01
N GLY A 891 24.50 -20.69 -24.13
CA GLY A 891 24.14 -19.34 -23.75
C GLY A 891 24.50 -19.03 -22.31
N VAL A 892 23.56 -18.48 -21.55
CA VAL A 892 23.73 -18.22 -20.10
C VAL A 892 23.90 -19.52 -19.32
N THR A 893 24.48 -19.41 -18.12
CA THR A 893 24.54 -20.51 -17.16
C THR A 893 23.21 -20.69 -16.43
N LEU A 894 22.94 -21.88 -15.91
CA LEU A 894 21.76 -22.10 -15.08
C LEU A 894 21.81 -21.28 -13.77
N ASN A 895 23.00 -20.98 -13.23
CA ASN A 895 23.12 -20.06 -12.09
C ASN A 895 22.64 -18.65 -12.44
N GLU A 896 22.96 -18.13 -13.63
CA GLU A 896 22.43 -16.83 -14.08
C GLU A 896 20.89 -16.85 -14.17
N VAL A 897 20.30 -17.96 -14.62
CA VAL A 897 18.83 -18.13 -14.62
C VAL A 897 18.25 -18.08 -13.20
N VAL A 898 18.90 -18.76 -12.25
CA VAL A 898 18.52 -18.76 -10.83
C VAL A 898 18.60 -17.35 -10.25
N ASP A 899 19.70 -16.64 -10.49
CA ASP A 899 19.91 -15.28 -9.99
C ASP A 899 18.87 -14.31 -10.56
N ASP A 900 18.60 -14.40 -11.86
CA ASP A 900 17.62 -13.56 -12.56
C ASP A 900 16.19 -13.76 -12.03
N VAL A 901 15.74 -15.01 -11.86
CA VAL A 901 14.39 -15.30 -11.35
C VAL A 901 14.27 -14.96 -9.85
N ASN A 902 15.33 -15.15 -9.07
CA ASN A 902 15.36 -14.77 -7.67
C ASN A 902 15.27 -13.26 -7.50
N LYS A 903 16.02 -12.51 -8.32
CA LYS A 903 15.93 -11.06 -8.36
C LYS A 903 14.51 -10.63 -8.72
N PHE A 904 13.98 -11.12 -9.83
CA PHE A 904 12.63 -10.76 -10.28
C PHE A 904 11.56 -11.07 -9.22
N THR A 905 11.53 -12.28 -8.66
CA THR A 905 10.51 -12.66 -7.67
C THR A 905 10.70 -12.00 -6.30
N SER A 906 11.85 -11.37 -6.05
CA SER A 906 12.06 -10.49 -4.89
C SER A 906 11.46 -9.09 -5.10
N GLU A 907 11.59 -8.54 -6.30
CA GLU A 907 11.12 -7.20 -6.69
C GLU A 907 9.64 -7.20 -7.13
N SER A 908 9.16 -8.33 -7.65
CA SER A 908 7.86 -8.50 -8.30
C SER A 908 7.15 -9.77 -7.77
N PRO A 909 6.70 -9.78 -6.50
CA PRO A 909 6.06 -10.95 -5.89
C PRO A 909 4.63 -11.17 -6.41
N GLY A 910 4.14 -12.40 -6.25
CA GLY A 910 2.76 -12.81 -6.55
C GLY A 910 2.55 -13.41 -7.94
N GLU A 911 3.63 -13.63 -8.69
CA GLU A 911 3.60 -14.15 -10.06
C GLU A 911 3.66 -15.69 -10.10
N VAL A 912 3.13 -16.28 -11.17
CA VAL A 912 3.30 -17.71 -11.46
C VAL A 912 4.18 -17.85 -12.69
N ILE A 913 5.33 -18.49 -12.53
CA ILE A 913 6.36 -18.64 -13.58
C ILE A 913 6.55 -20.13 -13.85
N ILE A 914 6.53 -20.52 -15.12
CA ILE A 914 6.76 -21.90 -15.56
C ILE A 914 8.12 -21.98 -16.23
N PHE A 915 9.04 -22.71 -15.61
CA PHE A 915 10.31 -23.12 -16.20
C PHE A 915 10.15 -24.52 -16.76
N TRP A 916 10.15 -24.62 -18.08
CA TRP A 916 10.11 -25.86 -18.82
C TRP A 916 11.53 -26.31 -19.15
N LEU A 917 12.00 -27.39 -18.54
CA LEU A 917 13.33 -27.93 -18.79
C LEU A 917 13.20 -29.09 -19.77
N GLY A 918 13.58 -28.88 -21.03
CA GLY A 918 13.58 -29.90 -22.08
C GLY A 918 15.00 -30.25 -22.54
N ASN A 919 15.14 -31.36 -23.28
CA ASN A 919 16.39 -31.77 -23.96
C ASN A 919 17.64 -31.73 -23.05
N ILE A 920 17.49 -32.23 -21.82
CA ILE A 920 18.54 -32.21 -20.81
C ILE A 920 19.65 -33.20 -21.17
N ALA A 921 20.88 -32.72 -21.30
CA ALA A 921 21.97 -33.51 -21.88
C ALA A 921 23.34 -33.30 -21.22
N GLN A 922 24.23 -34.25 -21.42
CA GLN A 922 25.67 -34.12 -21.26
C GLN A 922 26.31 -34.08 -22.65
N TYR A 923 27.21 -33.12 -22.87
CA TYR A 923 28.06 -33.08 -24.06
C TYR A 923 29.52 -33.34 -23.68
N ILE A 924 30.13 -34.34 -24.32
CA ILE A 924 31.56 -34.65 -24.15
C ILE A 924 32.44 -33.79 -25.08
N GLY A 925 31.82 -33.24 -26.13
CA GLY A 925 32.40 -32.41 -27.17
C GLY A 925 31.48 -32.37 -28.39
N PRO A 926 31.81 -31.59 -29.44
CA PRO A 926 30.93 -31.40 -30.59
C PRO A 926 30.71 -32.67 -31.44
N SER A 927 31.55 -33.70 -31.32
CA SER A 927 31.60 -34.84 -32.27
C SER A 927 31.03 -36.16 -31.72
N LYS A 928 30.20 -36.09 -30.67
CA LYS A 928 29.64 -37.30 -30.02
C LYS A 928 28.14 -37.23 -29.69
N GLY A 929 27.43 -36.19 -30.14
CA GLY A 929 26.02 -36.01 -29.77
C GLY A 929 25.77 -35.73 -28.28
N GLY A 930 24.53 -35.39 -27.95
CA GLY A 930 24.06 -35.30 -26.58
C GLY A 930 23.92 -36.68 -25.96
N HIS A 931 24.35 -36.84 -24.72
CA HIS A 931 24.16 -38.05 -23.94
C HIS A 931 23.19 -37.78 -22.79
N PRO A 932 22.41 -38.78 -22.35
CA PRO A 932 21.73 -38.73 -21.05
C PRO A 932 22.67 -38.30 -19.93
N ILE A 933 22.23 -37.39 -19.07
CA ILE A 933 22.96 -37.10 -17.84
C ILE A 933 22.88 -38.29 -16.88
N ASN A 934 23.95 -38.52 -16.11
CA ASN A 934 23.99 -39.57 -15.09
C ASN A 934 23.32 -39.11 -13.77
N LYS A 935 23.32 -40.00 -12.77
CA LYS A 935 22.68 -39.74 -11.47
C LYS A 935 23.32 -38.57 -10.72
N GLU A 936 24.65 -38.47 -10.75
CA GLU A 936 25.41 -37.41 -10.09
C GLU A 936 25.07 -36.04 -10.70
N GLN A 937 25.07 -35.96 -12.03
CA GLN A 937 24.70 -34.75 -12.78
C GLN A 937 23.23 -34.37 -12.61
N THR A 938 22.33 -35.35 -12.52
CA THR A 938 20.91 -35.09 -12.21
C THR A 938 20.77 -34.45 -10.83
N ASN A 939 21.48 -34.98 -9.83
CA ASN A 939 21.46 -34.41 -8.49
C ASN A 939 22.06 -33.00 -8.47
N GLU A 940 23.12 -32.75 -9.24
CA GLU A 940 23.71 -31.42 -9.40
C GLU A 940 22.71 -30.43 -10.02
N LEU A 941 22.03 -30.82 -11.11
CA LEU A 941 20.98 -30.02 -11.74
C LEU A 941 19.87 -29.66 -10.73
N PHE A 942 19.36 -30.65 -9.99
CA PHE A 942 18.32 -30.43 -8.99
C PHE A 942 18.82 -29.54 -7.84
N ALA A 943 20.05 -29.73 -7.37
CA ALA A 943 20.64 -28.87 -6.34
C ALA A 943 20.79 -27.41 -6.81
N MET A 944 21.03 -27.17 -8.10
CA MET A 944 21.01 -25.82 -8.67
C MET A 944 19.60 -25.23 -8.71
N LEU A 945 18.61 -26.01 -9.15
CA LEU A 945 17.20 -25.60 -9.19
C LEU A 945 16.64 -25.33 -7.78
N GLU A 946 17.10 -26.08 -6.78
CA GLU A 946 16.79 -25.88 -5.36
C GLU A 946 17.31 -24.55 -4.77
N LYS A 947 18.03 -23.73 -5.56
CA LYS A 947 18.39 -22.35 -5.20
C LYS A 947 17.37 -21.30 -5.67
N ILE A 948 16.37 -21.69 -6.47
CA ILE A 948 15.31 -20.78 -6.95
C ILE A 948 14.35 -20.45 -5.81
N ASN A 949 14.26 -19.21 -5.38
CA ASN A 949 13.29 -18.77 -4.38
C ASN A 949 11.85 -18.91 -4.90
N ASN A 950 10.90 -19.06 -3.97
CA ASN A 950 9.46 -19.19 -4.28
C ASN A 950 9.09 -20.36 -5.20
N ARG A 951 9.85 -21.46 -5.16
CA ARG A 951 9.40 -22.76 -5.70
C ARG A 951 8.06 -23.17 -5.09
N CYS A 952 7.39 -24.12 -5.71
CA CYS A 952 6.05 -24.54 -5.29
C CYS A 952 6.09 -25.95 -4.77
N PRO A 953 6.54 -26.19 -3.52
CA PRO A 953 6.61 -27.54 -2.99
C PRO A 953 5.22 -28.11 -2.70
N ASP A 954 5.20 -29.44 -2.60
CA ASP A 954 4.09 -30.25 -2.10
C ASP A 954 2.78 -30.12 -2.90
N LEU A 955 2.87 -29.83 -4.19
CA LEU A 955 1.75 -29.98 -5.12
C LEU A 955 1.59 -31.46 -5.53
N GLY A 956 0.41 -32.03 -5.26
CA GLY A 956 0.06 -33.37 -5.72
C GLY A 956 -0.22 -33.43 -7.23
N SER A 957 -0.14 -34.61 -7.84
CA SER A 957 -0.39 -34.83 -9.27
C SER A 957 -1.86 -34.82 -9.69
N SER A 958 -2.79 -34.84 -8.72
CA SER A 958 -4.23 -34.83 -8.95
C SER A 958 -4.93 -33.75 -8.11
N PRO A 959 -5.73 -32.84 -8.71
CA PRO A 959 -5.84 -32.64 -10.16
C PRO A 959 -4.50 -32.17 -10.75
N LYS A 960 -4.31 -32.42 -12.06
CA LYS A 960 -3.14 -31.92 -12.79
C LYS A 960 -3.09 -30.39 -12.73
N PHE A 961 -1.89 -29.82 -12.82
CA PHE A 961 -1.64 -28.39 -12.62
C PHE A 961 -2.43 -27.52 -13.58
N GLY A 962 -2.64 -27.98 -14.82
CA GLY A 962 -3.48 -27.29 -15.81
C GLY A 962 -4.93 -27.10 -15.33
N ASP A 963 -5.45 -28.00 -14.50
CA ASP A 963 -6.80 -27.97 -13.95
C ASP A 963 -6.92 -27.33 -12.57
N ARG A 964 -5.79 -26.97 -11.95
CA ARG A 964 -5.77 -26.22 -10.69
C ARG A 964 -6.04 -24.75 -10.93
N LYS A 965 -6.67 -24.10 -9.94
CA LYS A 965 -6.96 -22.66 -9.99
C LYS A 965 -5.68 -21.85 -9.87
N MET A 966 -5.59 -20.76 -10.62
CA MET A 966 -4.45 -19.84 -10.60
C MET A 966 -4.18 -19.28 -9.19
N GLY A 967 -5.23 -19.01 -8.42
CA GLY A 967 -5.15 -18.49 -7.05
C GLY A 967 -4.43 -19.44 -6.08
N GLU A 968 -4.45 -20.75 -6.35
CA GLU A 968 -3.68 -21.73 -5.59
C GLU A 968 -2.17 -21.48 -5.72
N PHE A 969 -1.70 -21.31 -6.96
CA PHE A 969 -0.29 -21.02 -7.24
C PHE A 969 0.10 -19.63 -6.75
N MET A 970 -0.74 -18.61 -7.00
CA MET A 970 -0.46 -17.22 -6.60
C MET A 970 -0.40 -17.05 -5.06
N SER A 971 -1.09 -17.88 -4.29
CA SER A 971 -1.10 -17.81 -2.82
C SER A 971 0.05 -18.57 -2.15
N LYS A 972 0.81 -19.39 -2.90
CA LYS A 972 2.00 -20.06 -2.38
C LYS A 972 3.05 -19.06 -1.90
N ASN A 973 3.96 -19.56 -1.06
CA ASN A 973 5.07 -18.79 -0.50
C ASN A 973 4.59 -17.52 0.23
N ASN A 974 3.54 -17.63 1.05
CA ASN A 974 2.89 -16.52 1.75
C ASN A 974 2.39 -15.42 0.80
N GLY A 975 1.78 -15.80 -0.32
CA GLY A 975 1.29 -14.87 -1.34
C GLY A 975 2.38 -14.28 -2.25
N ARG A 976 3.63 -14.78 -2.16
CA ARG A 976 4.72 -14.35 -3.05
C ARG A 976 4.71 -15.03 -4.42
N GLY A 977 3.74 -15.90 -4.69
CA GLY A 977 3.60 -16.58 -5.97
C GLY A 977 4.39 -17.88 -6.03
N CYS A 978 4.63 -18.36 -7.24
CA CYS A 978 5.02 -19.75 -7.49
C CYS A 978 5.88 -19.89 -8.75
N VAL A 979 7.10 -20.41 -8.60
CA VAL A 979 7.94 -20.88 -9.72
C VAL A 979 7.76 -22.39 -9.89
N LEU A 980 7.04 -22.79 -10.94
CA LEU A 980 6.81 -24.18 -11.34
C LEU A 980 7.96 -24.68 -12.21
N ILE A 981 8.71 -25.65 -11.70
CA ILE A 981 9.84 -26.26 -12.40
C ILE A 981 9.37 -27.58 -12.99
N MET A 982 9.19 -27.61 -14.31
CA MET A 982 8.68 -28.74 -15.07
C MET A 982 9.82 -29.39 -15.84
N VAL A 983 10.23 -30.58 -15.42
CA VAL A 983 11.32 -31.36 -16.03
C VAL A 983 10.72 -32.33 -17.04
N ASP A 984 11.07 -32.15 -18.32
CA ASP A 984 10.66 -33.00 -19.44
C ASP A 984 11.90 -33.62 -20.12
N HIS A 985 11.84 -34.93 -20.37
CA HIS A 985 12.91 -35.75 -20.96
C HIS A 985 14.24 -35.89 -20.16
N VAL A 986 14.65 -37.17 -20.06
CA VAL A 986 15.88 -37.82 -19.55
C VAL A 986 16.46 -37.36 -18.19
N VAL A 987 15.85 -37.89 -17.12
CA VAL A 987 16.52 -38.13 -15.83
C VAL A 987 17.10 -39.56 -15.83
N ALA A 988 18.30 -39.77 -15.30
CA ALA A 988 18.96 -41.08 -15.24
C ALA A 988 18.09 -42.16 -14.55
N GLU A 989 18.18 -43.40 -15.02
CA GLU A 989 17.50 -44.55 -14.42
C GLU A 989 17.92 -44.72 -12.94
N GLY A 990 16.95 -44.81 -12.03
CA GLY A 990 17.20 -44.93 -10.57
C GLY A 990 17.31 -43.61 -9.80
N VAL A 991 17.05 -42.46 -10.42
CA VAL A 991 16.77 -41.19 -9.71
C VAL A 991 15.26 -40.99 -9.63
N ALA A 992 14.75 -40.58 -8.46
CA ALA A 992 13.34 -40.26 -8.29
C ALA A 992 12.95 -39.15 -9.29
N GLY A 993 12.02 -39.45 -10.18
CA GLY A 993 11.63 -38.54 -11.27
C GLY A 993 10.85 -37.31 -10.80
N ASP A 994 10.33 -37.33 -9.58
CA ASP A 994 9.62 -36.21 -8.93
C ASP A 994 10.30 -35.89 -7.59
N LYS A 995 10.55 -34.60 -7.35
CA LYS A 995 11.08 -34.03 -6.10
C LYS A 995 10.06 -33.01 -5.57
N THR A 996 8.89 -33.52 -5.19
CA THR A 996 7.72 -32.69 -4.89
C THR A 996 7.93 -31.80 -3.67
N THR A 997 8.66 -32.28 -2.66
CA THR A 997 9.01 -31.51 -1.45
C THR A 997 9.93 -30.34 -1.76
N GLU A 998 10.71 -30.43 -2.85
CA GLU A 998 11.59 -29.37 -3.32
C GLU A 998 10.93 -28.50 -4.40
N GLY A 999 9.73 -28.86 -4.88
CA GLY A 999 8.98 -28.14 -5.92
C GLY A 999 9.49 -28.39 -7.34
N ILE A 1000 10.04 -29.57 -7.60
CA ILE A 1000 10.54 -29.99 -8.92
C ILE A 1000 9.70 -31.17 -9.43
N TYR A 1001 9.10 -31.00 -10.60
CA TYR A 1001 8.04 -31.87 -11.10
C TYR A 1001 8.37 -32.46 -12.46
N ARG A 1002 8.09 -33.75 -12.65
CA ARG A 1002 8.13 -34.39 -13.97
C ARG A 1002 6.93 -33.94 -14.79
N ALA A 1003 7.17 -33.24 -15.89
CA ALA A 1003 6.15 -32.54 -16.65
C ALA A 1003 4.90 -33.40 -16.95
N ARG A 1004 5.11 -34.58 -17.57
CA ARG A 1004 4.04 -35.50 -18.01
C ARG A 1004 3.21 -36.12 -16.87
N ASN A 1005 3.71 -36.10 -15.64
CA ASN A 1005 2.97 -36.61 -14.48
C ASN A 1005 1.97 -35.58 -13.95
N HIS A 1006 2.28 -34.28 -14.09
CA HIS A 1006 1.58 -33.21 -13.40
C HIS A 1006 0.86 -32.23 -14.32
N LEU A 1007 1.20 -32.16 -15.60
CA LEU A 1007 0.60 -31.21 -16.54
C LEU A 1007 0.24 -31.91 -17.86
N ASP A 1008 -1.02 -31.77 -18.28
CA ASP A 1008 -1.43 -32.04 -19.65
C ASP A 1008 -1.23 -30.80 -20.49
N PHE A 1009 -0.38 -30.93 -21.49
CA PHE A 1009 0.00 -29.85 -22.38
C PHE A 1009 0.03 -30.38 -23.81
N ASP A 1010 -0.18 -29.46 -24.74
CA ASP A 1010 0.01 -29.72 -26.16
C ASP A 1010 1.03 -28.69 -26.65
N ASN A 1011 2.17 -29.18 -27.11
CA ASN A 1011 3.28 -28.36 -27.60
C ASN A 1011 3.47 -28.60 -29.11
N ASN A 1012 2.91 -27.72 -29.94
CA ASN A 1012 3.00 -27.86 -31.39
C ASN A 1012 4.20 -27.10 -31.93
N TRP A 1013 5.29 -27.84 -32.12
CA TRP A 1013 6.46 -27.39 -32.86
C TRP A 1013 6.17 -27.49 -34.36
N VAL A 1014 6.01 -26.35 -35.01
CA VAL A 1014 5.38 -26.25 -36.34
C VAL A 1014 6.29 -26.64 -37.50
N GLU A 1015 7.62 -26.57 -37.29
CA GLU A 1015 8.67 -26.76 -38.30
C GLU A 1015 8.43 -25.95 -39.59
N ALA A 1016 7.88 -24.73 -39.45
CA ALA A 1016 7.56 -23.89 -40.59
C ALA A 1016 8.77 -23.08 -41.08
N ARG A 1017 8.85 -22.95 -42.39
CA ARG A 1017 9.88 -22.16 -43.08
C ARG A 1017 9.38 -20.79 -43.56
N SER A 1018 8.08 -20.53 -43.45
CA SER A 1018 7.45 -19.26 -43.84
C SER A 1018 6.45 -18.77 -42.79
N VAL A 1019 6.27 -17.44 -42.73
CA VAL A 1019 5.35 -16.82 -41.75
C VAL A 1019 3.89 -17.18 -42.02
N GLU A 1020 3.50 -17.36 -43.29
CA GLU A 1020 2.15 -17.79 -43.66
C GLU A 1020 1.84 -19.17 -43.09
N GLU A 1021 2.79 -20.09 -43.19
CA GLU A 1021 2.68 -21.43 -42.63
C GLU A 1021 2.62 -21.40 -41.10
N VAL A 1022 3.43 -20.56 -40.44
CA VAL A 1022 3.36 -20.35 -38.98
C VAL A 1022 1.97 -19.90 -38.55
N ILE A 1023 1.41 -18.85 -39.17
CA ILE A 1023 0.08 -18.36 -38.84
C ILE A 1023 -0.96 -19.45 -39.05
N GLY A 1024 -0.99 -20.08 -40.24
CA GLY A 1024 -1.99 -21.08 -40.60
C GLY A 1024 -2.01 -22.26 -39.63
N LYS A 1025 -0.83 -22.86 -39.37
CA LYS A 1025 -0.71 -24.01 -38.46
C LYS A 1025 -0.99 -23.63 -37.01
N GLN A 1026 -0.55 -22.47 -36.53
CA GLN A 1026 -0.82 -22.04 -35.15
C GLN A 1026 -2.31 -21.75 -34.92
N VAL A 1027 -2.98 -21.09 -35.86
CA VAL A 1027 -4.42 -20.83 -35.80
C VAL A 1027 -5.22 -22.14 -35.84
N GLU A 1028 -4.89 -23.05 -36.78
CA GLU A 1028 -5.52 -24.37 -36.82
C GLU A 1028 -5.33 -25.14 -35.51
N TYR A 1029 -4.19 -24.94 -34.86
CA TYR A 1029 -3.83 -25.65 -33.66
C TYR A 1029 -4.58 -25.15 -32.42
N PHE A 1030 -4.51 -23.86 -32.07
CA PHE A 1030 -5.21 -23.38 -30.86
C PHE A 1030 -6.74 -23.37 -31.01
N THR A 1031 -7.27 -23.46 -32.23
CA THR A 1031 -8.72 -23.63 -32.46
C THR A 1031 -9.22 -25.05 -32.19
N LYS A 1032 -8.33 -26.05 -32.09
CA LYS A 1032 -8.68 -27.40 -31.60
C LYS A 1032 -8.97 -27.40 -30.09
N THR A 1033 -8.46 -26.43 -29.33
CA THR A 1033 -8.74 -26.27 -27.90
C THR A 1033 -10.12 -25.66 -27.69
N ASN A 1034 -11.11 -26.49 -27.35
CA ASN A 1034 -12.50 -26.05 -27.23
C ASN A 1034 -12.87 -25.66 -25.79
N ARG A 1035 -12.92 -24.36 -25.49
CA ARG A 1035 -13.33 -23.86 -24.17
C ARG A 1035 -14.83 -23.55 -24.04
N ARG A 1036 -15.69 -24.14 -24.88
CA ARG A 1036 -17.17 -24.01 -24.80
C ARG A 1036 -17.84 -25.02 -23.84
N ARG A 1037 -17.16 -26.11 -23.49
CA ARG A 1037 -17.72 -27.23 -22.71
C ARG A 1037 -16.68 -27.77 -21.74
N ILE A 1038 -16.37 -27.00 -20.70
CA ILE A 1038 -15.27 -27.31 -19.76
C ILE A 1038 -15.53 -28.60 -18.94
N ASN A 1039 -16.79 -29.09 -18.93
CA ASN A 1039 -17.23 -30.25 -18.15
C ASN A 1039 -17.08 -31.61 -18.85
N ASP A 1040 -16.70 -31.68 -20.13
CA ASP A 1040 -16.55 -32.96 -20.86
C ASP A 1040 -15.10 -33.46 -20.98
N ASN A 1041 -14.11 -32.68 -20.52
CA ASN A 1041 -12.67 -32.96 -20.54
C ASN A 1041 -12.09 -33.38 -21.91
N THR A 1042 -12.82 -33.19 -23.01
CA THR A 1042 -12.33 -33.55 -24.35
C THR A 1042 -11.71 -32.34 -25.05
N GLY A 1043 -10.38 -32.30 -25.14
CA GLY A 1043 -9.64 -31.31 -25.93
C GLY A 1043 -9.29 -29.97 -25.24
N ASP A 1044 -9.55 -29.80 -23.94
CA ASP A 1044 -9.15 -28.60 -23.16
C ASP A 1044 -7.87 -28.87 -22.35
N VAL A 1045 -6.72 -28.57 -22.96
CA VAL A 1045 -5.35 -28.74 -22.40
C VAL A 1045 -4.58 -27.43 -22.40
N LEU A 1046 -3.41 -27.37 -21.75
CA LEU A 1046 -2.53 -26.21 -21.82
C LEU A 1046 -1.87 -26.15 -23.20
N THR A 1047 -2.30 -25.18 -24.02
CA THR A 1047 -1.90 -25.09 -25.44
C THR A 1047 -0.79 -24.06 -25.62
N ILE A 1048 0.35 -24.51 -26.15
CA ILE A 1048 1.51 -23.66 -26.44
C ILE A 1048 1.54 -23.35 -27.94
N ALA A 1049 1.23 -22.11 -28.29
CA ALA A 1049 1.37 -21.60 -29.65
C ALA A 1049 2.71 -20.91 -29.83
N GLN A 1050 3.39 -21.24 -30.93
CA GLN A 1050 4.79 -20.92 -31.16
C GLN A 1050 4.94 -20.05 -32.42
N PHE A 1051 5.33 -18.80 -32.23
CA PHE A 1051 5.55 -17.81 -33.29
C PHE A 1051 7.04 -17.65 -33.54
N GLN A 1052 7.67 -18.74 -33.97
CA GLN A 1052 9.05 -18.74 -34.46
C GLN A 1052 9.15 -19.54 -35.76
N LEU A 1053 10.21 -19.29 -36.52
CA LEU A 1053 10.54 -20.00 -37.75
C LEU A 1053 11.69 -20.97 -37.51
N THR A 1054 11.75 -22.03 -38.31
CA THR A 1054 12.88 -22.97 -38.35
C THR A 1054 13.65 -22.82 -39.66
N PRO A 1055 14.47 -21.75 -39.82
CA PRO A 1055 15.28 -21.55 -41.01
C PRO A 1055 16.42 -22.57 -41.08
N GLU A 1056 16.86 -22.90 -42.30
CA GLU A 1056 18.09 -23.64 -42.52
C GLU A 1056 19.31 -22.83 -42.05
N LEU A 1057 20.40 -23.50 -41.66
CA LEU A 1057 21.61 -22.85 -41.14
C LEU A 1057 22.16 -21.77 -42.07
N THR A 1058 22.13 -22.01 -43.39
CA THR A 1058 22.56 -21.03 -44.40
C THR A 1058 21.67 -19.78 -44.43
N THR A 1059 20.38 -19.93 -44.12
CA THR A 1059 19.42 -18.82 -44.08
C THR A 1059 19.58 -18.02 -42.80
N SER A 1060 19.78 -18.68 -41.66
CA SER A 1060 20.05 -18.00 -40.38
C SER A 1060 21.43 -17.35 -40.35
N ASP A 1061 22.46 -17.93 -40.99
CA ASP A 1061 23.77 -17.28 -41.18
C ASP A 1061 23.67 -16.04 -42.10
N ARG A 1062 22.83 -16.10 -43.14
CA ARG A 1062 22.67 -14.99 -44.09
C ARG A 1062 21.92 -13.81 -43.49
N TYR A 1063 20.79 -14.04 -42.83
CA TYR A 1063 19.90 -12.97 -42.37
C TYR A 1063 19.97 -12.69 -40.87
N GLY A 1064 20.39 -13.67 -40.07
CA GLY A 1064 20.31 -13.63 -38.62
C GLY A 1064 18.92 -13.98 -38.08
N LEU A 1065 18.88 -14.79 -37.02
CA LEU A 1065 17.64 -15.14 -36.30
C LEU A 1065 16.91 -13.92 -35.76
N GLU A 1066 17.64 -12.86 -35.38
CA GLU A 1066 17.04 -11.62 -34.92
C GLU A 1066 16.17 -10.95 -35.99
N ALA A 1067 16.72 -10.74 -37.19
CA ALA A 1067 15.97 -10.08 -38.26
C ALA A 1067 14.75 -10.91 -38.66
N ILE A 1068 14.90 -12.24 -38.70
CA ILE A 1068 13.82 -13.20 -38.97
C ILE A 1068 12.75 -13.14 -37.86
N ALA A 1069 13.11 -12.99 -36.60
CA ALA A 1069 12.14 -12.88 -35.50
C ALA A 1069 11.43 -11.51 -35.54
N VAL A 1070 12.19 -10.42 -35.52
CA VAL A 1070 11.69 -9.06 -35.28
C VAL A 1070 10.91 -8.50 -36.47
N LEU A 1071 11.28 -8.82 -37.71
CA LEU A 1071 10.66 -8.20 -38.90
C LEU A 1071 9.45 -9.01 -39.41
N PRO A 1072 9.58 -10.27 -39.87
CA PRO A 1072 8.46 -10.99 -40.45
C PRO A 1072 7.64 -11.79 -39.42
N THR A 1073 8.22 -12.27 -38.31
CA THR A 1073 7.61 -13.34 -37.49
C THR A 1073 6.84 -12.83 -36.27
N ASN A 1074 7.48 -12.05 -35.39
CA ASN A 1074 6.85 -11.57 -34.16
C ASN A 1074 5.61 -10.71 -34.44
N PRO A 1075 5.60 -9.80 -35.44
CA PRO A 1075 4.39 -9.04 -35.80
C PRO A 1075 3.22 -9.92 -36.26
N ALA A 1076 3.50 -11.12 -36.80
CA ALA A 1076 2.51 -12.05 -37.34
C ALA A 1076 1.54 -12.58 -36.28
N LEU A 1077 1.97 -12.67 -35.01
CA LEU A 1077 1.08 -12.94 -33.89
C LEU A 1077 -0.10 -11.95 -33.88
N TYR A 1078 0.18 -10.67 -34.04
CA TYR A 1078 -0.80 -9.61 -33.85
C TYR A 1078 -1.72 -9.43 -35.06
N TYR A 1079 -1.21 -9.47 -36.29
CA TYR A 1079 -2.05 -9.29 -37.49
C TYR A 1079 -2.61 -10.60 -38.05
N GLY A 1080 -2.02 -11.74 -37.70
CA GLY A 1080 -2.37 -13.05 -38.25
C GLY A 1080 -3.16 -13.92 -37.29
N ALA A 1081 -2.71 -14.01 -36.02
CA ALA A 1081 -3.33 -14.92 -35.06
C ALA A 1081 -4.40 -14.27 -34.18
N VAL A 1082 -4.18 -13.05 -33.67
CA VAL A 1082 -5.18 -12.36 -32.85
C VAL A 1082 -6.53 -12.20 -33.55
N PRO A 1083 -6.63 -11.88 -34.85
CA PRO A 1083 -7.92 -11.82 -35.55
C PRO A 1083 -8.68 -13.15 -35.59
N ALA A 1084 -8.00 -14.28 -35.40
CA ALA A 1084 -8.62 -15.61 -35.34
C ALA A 1084 -8.96 -16.05 -33.91
N MET A 1085 -8.55 -15.29 -32.89
CA MET A 1085 -8.88 -15.59 -31.50
C MET A 1085 -10.33 -15.21 -31.19
N THR A 1086 -10.97 -16.02 -30.35
CA THR A 1086 -12.31 -15.76 -29.82
C THR A 1086 -12.33 -16.09 -28.33
N PRO A 1087 -13.37 -15.74 -27.56
CA PRO A 1087 -13.50 -16.15 -26.15
C PRO A 1087 -13.46 -17.67 -25.93
N TYR A 1088 -13.56 -18.46 -27.00
CA TYR A 1088 -13.58 -19.92 -26.95
C TYR A 1088 -12.31 -20.57 -27.51
N TYR A 1089 -11.54 -19.85 -28.32
CA TYR A 1089 -10.39 -20.35 -29.07
C TYR A 1089 -9.23 -19.36 -28.94
N TYR A 1090 -8.25 -19.72 -28.11
CA TYR A 1090 -7.05 -18.93 -27.87
C TYR A 1090 -5.96 -19.82 -27.26
N PRO A 1091 -4.65 -19.55 -27.44
CA PRO A 1091 -3.61 -20.33 -26.80
C PRO A 1091 -3.44 -19.96 -25.32
N SER A 1092 -2.94 -20.89 -24.50
CA SER A 1092 -2.55 -20.61 -23.11
C SER A 1092 -1.19 -19.91 -23.05
N VAL A 1093 -0.27 -20.28 -23.96
CA VAL A 1093 1.05 -19.66 -24.10
C VAL A 1093 1.24 -19.22 -25.55
N PHE A 1094 1.73 -18.00 -25.76
CA PHE A 1094 2.26 -17.59 -27.07
C PHE A 1094 3.76 -17.32 -26.95
N MET A 1095 4.55 -18.07 -27.70
CA MET A 1095 6.01 -18.10 -27.59
C MET A 1095 6.67 -17.36 -28.75
N GLN A 1096 7.75 -16.61 -28.47
CA GLN A 1096 8.49 -15.83 -29.45
C GLN A 1096 10.02 -15.93 -29.24
N ASP A 1097 10.76 -15.71 -30.32
CA ASP A 1097 12.18 -15.36 -30.29
C ASP A 1097 12.34 -13.83 -30.17
N TYR A 1098 13.46 -13.38 -29.62
CA TYR A 1098 13.80 -11.97 -29.39
C TYR A 1098 12.66 -11.21 -28.70
N PHE A 1099 12.20 -11.78 -27.58
CA PHE A 1099 11.01 -11.32 -26.88
C PHE A 1099 11.09 -9.84 -26.48
N GLY A 1100 10.10 -9.06 -26.92
CA GLY A 1100 10.02 -7.61 -26.66
C GLY A 1100 10.90 -6.72 -27.55
N VAL A 1101 11.75 -7.28 -28.42
CA VAL A 1101 12.60 -6.50 -29.34
C VAL A 1101 11.76 -6.01 -30.52
N ARG A 1102 11.78 -4.69 -30.77
CA ARG A 1102 11.02 -4.05 -31.85
C ARG A 1102 11.88 -3.65 -33.05
N LEU A 1103 13.15 -3.33 -32.81
CA LEU A 1103 14.12 -2.95 -33.83
C LEU A 1103 15.32 -3.88 -33.71
N PRO A 1104 15.84 -4.44 -34.83
CA PRO A 1104 17.04 -5.25 -34.79
C PRO A 1104 18.20 -4.51 -34.11
N LYS A 1105 18.93 -5.22 -33.23
CA LYS A 1105 20.05 -4.77 -32.40
C LYS A 1105 19.70 -3.82 -31.26
N ALA A 1106 18.43 -3.44 -31.11
CA ALA A 1106 17.99 -2.57 -30.02
C ALA A 1106 17.55 -3.43 -28.82
N HIS A 1107 18.52 -3.89 -28.03
CA HIS A 1107 18.31 -4.81 -26.91
C HIS A 1107 18.17 -4.11 -25.56
N ASP A 1108 18.46 -2.81 -25.49
CA ASP A 1108 18.35 -2.02 -24.28
C ASP A 1108 16.89 -1.86 -23.84
N TRP A 1109 16.64 -1.88 -22.52
CA TRP A 1109 15.29 -1.87 -21.95
C TRP A 1109 14.38 -0.77 -22.52
N ASP A 1110 14.91 0.44 -22.71
CA ASP A 1110 14.15 1.60 -23.19
C ASP A 1110 13.77 1.50 -24.67
N SER A 1111 14.48 0.67 -25.44
CA SER A 1111 14.16 0.37 -26.84
C SER A 1111 13.14 -0.76 -27.02
N LEU A 1112 12.99 -1.61 -26.00
CA LEU A 1112 12.03 -2.72 -26.01
C LEU A 1112 10.58 -2.23 -26.02
N GLY A 1113 9.69 -3.14 -26.41
CA GLY A 1113 8.26 -2.90 -26.57
C GLY A 1113 7.41 -3.64 -25.55
N ALA A 1114 6.34 -3.00 -25.07
CA ALA A 1114 5.41 -3.54 -24.07
C ALA A 1114 4.25 -4.35 -24.69
N GLU A 1115 4.25 -4.57 -26.01
CA GLU A 1115 3.14 -5.15 -26.77
C GLU A 1115 2.74 -6.54 -26.24
N ALA A 1116 3.72 -7.42 -25.98
CA ALA A 1116 3.45 -8.78 -25.49
C ALA A 1116 2.84 -8.78 -24.08
N ARG A 1117 3.31 -7.90 -23.18
CA ARG A 1117 2.76 -7.76 -21.82
C ARG A 1117 1.31 -7.29 -21.86
N VAL A 1118 1.05 -6.25 -22.66
CA VAL A 1118 -0.29 -5.65 -22.79
C VAL A 1118 -1.23 -6.60 -23.54
N LEU A 1119 -0.72 -7.39 -24.49
CA LEU A 1119 -1.49 -8.45 -25.13
C LEU A 1119 -1.94 -9.50 -24.12
N ALA A 1120 -1.04 -9.99 -23.25
CA ALA A 1120 -1.41 -10.94 -22.20
C ALA A 1120 -2.44 -10.36 -21.22
N LEU A 1121 -2.26 -9.09 -20.80
CA LEU A 1121 -3.26 -8.38 -20.01
C LEU A 1121 -4.62 -8.33 -20.72
N GLY A 1122 -4.66 -7.93 -21.99
CA GLY A 1122 -5.90 -7.80 -22.74
C GLY A 1122 -6.57 -9.15 -23.01
N LEU A 1123 -5.81 -10.19 -23.35
CA LEU A 1123 -6.36 -11.53 -23.56
C LEU A 1123 -6.94 -12.09 -22.25
N ASN A 1124 -6.38 -11.76 -21.09
CA ASN A 1124 -6.96 -12.16 -19.81
C ASN A 1124 -8.12 -11.26 -19.35
N LEU A 1125 -8.00 -9.94 -19.44
CA LEU A 1125 -9.01 -9.01 -18.94
C LEU A 1125 -10.23 -8.94 -19.85
N TYR A 1126 -10.04 -9.06 -21.16
CA TYR A 1126 -11.10 -9.02 -22.16
C TYR A 1126 -11.43 -10.42 -22.69
N MET A 1127 -10.53 -11.02 -23.49
CA MET A 1127 -10.89 -12.19 -24.33
C MET A 1127 -11.36 -13.40 -23.51
N ALA A 1128 -10.59 -13.83 -22.51
CA ALA A 1128 -10.96 -14.95 -21.63
C ALA A 1128 -12.09 -14.60 -20.65
N SER A 1129 -12.30 -13.32 -20.34
CA SER A 1129 -13.38 -12.86 -19.45
C SER A 1129 -14.75 -12.85 -20.10
N GLU A 1130 -14.82 -12.81 -21.44
CA GLU A 1130 -16.06 -12.90 -22.21
C GLU A 1130 -16.64 -14.34 -22.22
N ASN A 1131 -15.93 -15.32 -21.65
CA ASN A 1131 -16.39 -16.69 -21.53
C ASN A 1131 -16.73 -17.03 -20.07
N CYS A 1132 -18.02 -17.09 -19.75
CA CYS A 1132 -18.50 -17.36 -18.38
C CYS A 1132 -18.15 -18.76 -17.85
N GLU A 1133 -17.85 -19.72 -18.71
CA GLU A 1133 -17.37 -21.05 -18.28
C GLU A 1133 -15.93 -20.96 -17.75
N VAL A 1134 -15.10 -20.11 -18.35
CA VAL A 1134 -13.71 -19.85 -17.93
C VAL A 1134 -13.66 -18.87 -16.78
N SER A 1135 -14.50 -17.83 -16.82
CA SER A 1135 -14.52 -16.71 -15.87
C SER A 1135 -15.90 -16.62 -15.23
N PRO A 1136 -16.12 -17.25 -14.06
CA PRO A 1136 -17.44 -17.27 -13.43
C PRO A 1136 -17.88 -15.90 -12.90
N GLY A 1137 -16.93 -15.00 -12.65
CA GLY A 1137 -17.21 -13.62 -12.26
C GLY A 1137 -17.49 -12.71 -13.47
N ARG A 1138 -18.27 -11.65 -13.26
CA ARG A 1138 -18.60 -10.63 -14.25
C ARG A 1138 -17.31 -10.09 -14.91
N ASN A 1139 -17.38 -9.78 -16.20
CA ASN A 1139 -16.21 -9.32 -16.94
C ASN A 1139 -15.59 -8.09 -16.23
N PRO A 1140 -14.28 -8.15 -15.89
CA PRO A 1140 -13.63 -7.15 -15.04
C PRO A 1140 -13.65 -5.75 -15.67
N LEU A 1141 -13.75 -5.64 -17.00
CA LEU A 1141 -13.80 -4.34 -17.67
C LEU A 1141 -15.14 -3.60 -17.46
N PHE A 1142 -16.16 -4.22 -16.87
CA PHE A 1142 -17.36 -3.50 -16.42
C PHE A 1142 -17.31 -3.10 -14.95
N LYS A 1143 -16.26 -3.49 -14.22
CA LYS A 1143 -16.07 -3.20 -12.81
C LYS A 1143 -15.10 -2.05 -12.62
N LYS A 1144 -15.26 -1.32 -11.52
CA LYS A 1144 -14.22 -0.42 -11.06
C LYS A 1144 -13.03 -1.25 -10.59
N SER A 1145 -11.83 -0.90 -11.01
CA SER A 1145 -10.62 -1.63 -10.57
C SER A 1145 -10.49 -1.53 -9.03
N SER A 1146 -10.17 -2.65 -8.38
CA SER A 1146 -9.93 -2.73 -6.93
C SER A 1146 -8.61 -2.04 -6.52
N LYS A 1147 -7.70 -1.80 -7.49
CA LYS A 1147 -6.45 -1.08 -7.29
C LYS A 1147 -6.59 0.37 -7.79
N ARG A 1148 -6.29 1.36 -6.92
CA ARG A 1148 -6.21 2.78 -7.32
C ARG A 1148 -5.02 2.94 -8.27
N ARG A 1149 -5.30 3.11 -9.56
CA ARG A 1149 -4.26 3.31 -10.57
C ARG A 1149 -3.75 4.76 -10.50
N PRO A 1150 -2.44 5.00 -10.72
CA PRO A 1150 -1.93 6.34 -10.93
C PRO A 1150 -2.73 7.06 -12.02
N ALA A 1151 -2.77 8.39 -11.97
CA ALA A 1151 -3.32 9.16 -13.08
C ALA A 1151 -2.64 8.71 -14.39
N PRO A 1152 -3.39 8.46 -15.47
CA PRO A 1152 -2.80 8.01 -16.72
C PRO A 1152 -1.73 9.00 -17.17
N TRP A 1153 -0.58 8.47 -17.58
CA TRP A 1153 0.50 9.27 -18.12
C TRP A 1153 0.02 9.93 -19.42
N ASN A 1154 0.07 11.27 -19.47
CA ASN A 1154 -0.32 12.04 -20.64
C ASN A 1154 0.86 12.88 -21.17
N GLY A 1155 1.89 12.18 -21.62
CA GLY A 1155 3.12 12.76 -22.14
C GLY A 1155 3.40 12.38 -23.60
N ILE A 1156 4.64 12.60 -24.03
CA ILE A 1156 5.13 12.24 -25.36
C ILE A 1156 6.41 11.41 -25.24
N ILE A 1157 6.48 10.28 -25.96
CA ILE A 1157 7.71 9.52 -26.19
C ILE A 1157 8.13 9.73 -27.65
N PHE A 1158 9.30 10.29 -27.86
CA PHE A 1158 9.87 10.48 -29.20
C PHE A 1158 10.63 9.24 -29.67
N ALA A 1159 10.82 9.11 -30.98
CA ALA A 1159 11.53 7.98 -31.59
C ALA A 1159 12.92 7.73 -30.98
N ASN A 1160 13.65 8.80 -30.63
CA ASN A 1160 14.99 8.72 -30.06
C ASN A 1160 15.02 8.34 -28.56
N GLY A 1161 13.89 7.95 -27.97
CA GLY A 1161 13.76 7.59 -26.56
C GLY A 1161 13.56 8.78 -25.61
N THR A 1162 13.57 10.02 -26.09
CA THR A 1162 13.31 11.20 -25.25
C THR A 1162 11.86 11.17 -24.75
N VAL A 1163 11.67 11.41 -23.45
CA VAL A 1163 10.35 11.42 -22.81
C VAL A 1163 10.00 12.81 -22.30
N MET A 1164 8.83 13.30 -22.70
CA MET A 1164 8.19 14.49 -22.16
C MET A 1164 7.03 14.05 -21.27
N ASN A 1165 7.20 14.14 -19.95
CA ASN A 1165 6.23 13.59 -18.99
C ASN A 1165 4.91 14.36 -18.92
N THR A 1166 4.91 15.64 -19.32
CA THR A 1166 3.71 16.47 -19.38
C THR A 1166 3.63 17.13 -20.75
N ARG A 1167 2.55 16.88 -21.48
CA ARG A 1167 2.28 17.54 -22.76
C ARG A 1167 1.61 18.90 -22.51
N PRO A 1168 2.21 20.04 -22.91
CA PRO A 1168 1.55 21.34 -22.80
C PRO A 1168 0.24 21.37 -23.60
N ALA A 1169 -0.76 22.11 -23.12
CA ALA A 1169 -2.02 22.28 -23.84
C ALA A 1169 -1.76 22.80 -25.26
N HIS A 1170 -2.36 22.15 -26.26
CA HIS A 1170 -2.22 22.45 -27.70
C HIS A 1170 -0.83 22.22 -28.31
N TYR A 1171 0.09 21.56 -27.60
CA TYR A 1171 1.38 21.18 -28.16
C TYR A 1171 1.27 19.84 -28.90
N ASP A 1172 1.38 19.86 -30.22
CA ASP A 1172 1.50 18.66 -31.06
C ASP A 1172 2.72 18.82 -31.98
N PRO A 1173 3.85 18.15 -31.70
CA PRO A 1173 5.07 18.32 -32.49
C PRO A 1173 4.91 17.77 -33.91
N TRP A 1174 3.94 16.88 -34.13
CA TRP A 1174 3.65 16.32 -35.45
C TRP A 1174 2.50 17.03 -36.15
N ARG A 1175 2.04 18.18 -35.62
CA ARG A 1175 0.91 18.93 -36.14
C ARG A 1175 1.05 19.16 -37.64
N ASN A 1176 -0.04 18.89 -38.37
CA ASN A 1176 -0.16 19.27 -39.77
C ASN A 1176 -1.09 20.49 -39.91
N PRO A 1177 -0.56 21.74 -39.87
CA PRO A 1177 -1.40 22.95 -39.83
C PRO A 1177 -2.08 23.25 -41.17
N VAL A 1178 -1.54 22.75 -42.28
CA VAL A 1178 -2.03 23.04 -43.63
C VAL A 1178 -2.17 21.72 -44.40
N LEU A 1179 -3.39 21.42 -44.85
CA LEU A 1179 -3.63 20.35 -45.81
C LEU A 1179 -3.31 20.89 -47.20
N ARG A 1180 -2.35 20.27 -47.89
CA ARG A 1180 -1.88 20.70 -49.21
C ARG A 1180 -2.81 20.20 -50.32
N ALA A 1181 -2.87 20.91 -51.44
CA ALA A 1181 -3.53 20.42 -52.65
C ALA A 1181 -2.98 19.03 -53.02
N GLY A 1182 -3.87 18.09 -53.33
CA GLY A 1182 -3.54 16.67 -53.52
C GLY A 1182 -3.70 15.80 -52.27
N THR A 1183 -4.01 16.37 -51.09
CA THR A 1183 -4.43 15.56 -49.93
C THR A 1183 -5.72 14.79 -50.24
N VAL A 1184 -5.72 13.50 -49.94
CA VAL A 1184 -6.86 12.59 -50.12
C VAL A 1184 -7.48 12.29 -48.75
N PHE A 1185 -8.79 12.48 -48.63
CA PHE A 1185 -9.55 12.10 -47.44
C PHE A 1185 -9.88 10.61 -47.45
N GLY A 1186 -10.12 10.02 -46.28
CA GLY A 1186 -10.48 8.61 -46.13
C GLY A 1186 -11.77 8.20 -46.86
N ASN A 1187 -12.63 9.16 -47.23
CA ASN A 1187 -13.81 8.96 -48.07
C ASN A 1187 -13.53 9.00 -49.59
N GLY A 1188 -12.28 9.23 -50.00
CA GLY A 1188 -11.84 9.33 -51.40
C GLY A 1188 -11.85 10.74 -51.98
N THR A 1189 -12.30 11.76 -51.24
CA THR A 1189 -12.30 13.15 -51.70
C THR A 1189 -10.88 13.70 -51.83
N VAL A 1190 -10.58 14.40 -52.92
CA VAL A 1190 -9.25 15.00 -53.16
C VAL A 1190 -9.32 16.52 -53.03
N LEU A 1191 -8.43 17.06 -52.20
CA LEU A 1191 -8.31 18.50 -51.97
C LEU A 1191 -7.64 19.19 -53.18
N THR A 1192 -8.27 20.20 -53.78
CA THR A 1192 -7.76 20.87 -54.99
C THR A 1192 -6.90 22.11 -54.72
N ARG A 1193 -6.91 22.64 -53.48
CA ARG A 1193 -6.14 23.82 -53.06
C ARG A 1193 -5.70 23.67 -51.61
N ASN A 1194 -4.62 24.33 -51.22
CA ASN A 1194 -4.19 24.32 -49.82
C ASN A 1194 -5.28 24.92 -48.90
N ILE A 1195 -5.53 24.29 -47.74
CA ILE A 1195 -6.42 24.81 -46.70
C ILE A 1195 -5.80 24.64 -45.32
N THR A 1196 -6.20 25.47 -44.35
CA THR A 1196 -5.92 25.21 -42.93
C THR A 1196 -6.59 23.89 -42.53
N ASN A 1197 -5.89 23.02 -41.80
CA ASN A 1197 -6.44 21.74 -41.35
C ASN A 1197 -7.60 21.98 -40.35
N PRO A 1198 -8.86 21.66 -40.68
CA PRO A 1198 -10.02 21.98 -39.86
C PRO A 1198 -10.33 20.91 -38.79
N PHE A 1199 -9.64 19.77 -38.85
CA PHE A 1199 -9.80 18.65 -37.91
C PHE A 1199 -8.82 18.69 -36.74
N HIS A 1200 -8.02 19.75 -36.73
CA HIS A 1200 -7.14 20.13 -35.65
C HIS A 1200 -7.92 20.80 -34.51
#